data_AF-A0A9P4YM99-F1
#
_entry.id   AF-A0A9P4YM99-F1
#
_cell.length_a   1.000
_cell.length_b   1.000
_cell.length_c   1.000
_cell.angle_alpha   90.00
_cell.angle_beta   90.00
_cell.angle_gamma   90.00
#
_symmetry.space_group_name_H-M   'P 1'
#
loop_
_entity.id
_entity.type
_entity.pdbx_description
1 polymer ?
#
loop_
_entity_poly.entity_id
_entity_poly.type
_entity_poly.pdbx_seq_one_letter_code
_entity_poly.pdbx_strand_id
1 'polypeptide(L)'
;MGIFPAATASLAALASLASLAVLPAAADSAYHLDLEAYQDGDLGDVPIQSFHSSGIKAPVYQVNHWDPTKIDHDSPYMFMAGRYGQWGPSIVSSKDLSLVWADQHYDGLAQTARTWDFRGRRVMTSYADGHVRVYDESYKQIYVFAGRGDLSGLTPDSHEAMLTADGHLLMILCPTRDADLSAVGGPKDGKLADCTIQEVDPDTTEVIFEWATTRYFAPEDSEWEYRGEDVWDFCHMNSVEKTREGNYLVSYRHLSTVIMVNGKTKEVIWVMWGKKNMFEDVSGNSTGGAHFAFQHEARVSGLNRITLFDNHRTDGNGFCDDDDDGGCSRGLEIEYDVDAKTVWAVNEWKHPQSLLSASRGGVQRTPSGNVVVAWGQNPMYTEYTADGELVMDIQRGPVKASEHGIFDVIAYRIWKGNWVGKPSWGPNISYVGDGDGGGDHRFYVSWNGATEVARWVLLMSDDAKELDGPGNVYAQSPRNGFETEFRVDKVLRYGRIAALDSEGRIIGSTPAVQTDTGSLIRLSHGVKAVTRAESLSIDSAIPSSAAVSVPTGESSTDSDAGHVIDESGASESDDEAVRHSLPILGALVAGAIAGAVTVLGLLGILRWRRGNRKKQAGRTNESKAAYGLLETDGAEDDDESVLPRTNSNGKYAGPDEAERK
;
A
#
# COMPACT_ATOMS: atom_id res chain seq x y z
N MET A 1 67.13 -27.86 -60.15
CA MET A 1 65.84 -27.17 -60.35
C MET A 1 64.97 -27.51 -59.15
N GLY A 2 64.50 -26.64 -58.25
CA GLY A 2 64.67 -25.22 -57.91
C GLY A 2 64.12 -25.07 -56.46
N ILE A 3 64.89 -24.49 -55.53
CA ILE A 3 64.72 -23.16 -54.89
C ILE A 3 63.37 -22.94 -54.13
N PHE A 4 63.50 -22.69 -52.82
CA PHE A 4 62.60 -22.17 -51.75
C PHE A 4 61.61 -21.05 -52.18
N PRO A 5 60.52 -20.70 -51.42
CA PRO A 5 60.57 -20.37 -49.98
C PRO A 5 59.33 -20.64 -49.09
N ALA A 6 59.55 -20.33 -47.81
CA ALA A 6 58.60 -20.29 -46.69
C ALA A 6 57.37 -19.40 -46.94
N ALA A 7 56.26 -19.77 -46.28
CA ALA A 7 55.15 -18.86 -45.98
C ALA A 7 54.76 -19.00 -44.50
N THR A 8 55.22 -18.03 -43.71
CA THR A 8 54.63 -17.63 -42.44
C THR A 8 53.19 -17.15 -42.68
N ALA A 9 52.21 -17.78 -42.06
CA ALA A 9 50.87 -17.22 -41.91
C ALA A 9 50.60 -17.01 -40.42
N SER A 10 50.84 -15.77 -39.98
CA SER A 10 50.20 -15.22 -38.79
C SER A 10 48.70 -15.06 -39.08
N LEU A 11 47.85 -15.77 -38.36
CA LEU A 11 46.53 -15.28 -37.95
C LEU A 11 46.48 -15.49 -36.45
N ALA A 12 46.77 -14.43 -35.69
CA ALA A 12 45.76 -13.47 -35.23
C ALA A 12 44.89 -14.13 -34.16
N ALA A 13 45.17 -13.70 -32.93
CA ALA A 13 44.47 -14.02 -31.69
C ALA A 13 43.02 -14.47 -31.89
N LEU A 14 42.73 -15.70 -31.46
CA LEU A 14 41.49 -15.95 -30.74
C LEU A 14 41.52 -15.03 -29.52
N ALA A 15 41.09 -13.78 -29.70
CA ALA A 15 40.66 -12.95 -28.59
C ALA A 15 39.46 -13.69 -28.02
N SER A 16 39.72 -14.39 -26.92
CA SER A 16 38.72 -14.91 -26.01
C SER A 16 37.56 -13.93 -25.93
N LEU A 17 36.35 -14.39 -26.27
CA LEU A 17 35.09 -13.83 -25.81
C LEU A 17 35.12 -13.87 -24.28
N ALA A 18 35.81 -12.90 -23.68
CA ALA A 18 35.59 -12.55 -22.30
C ALA A 18 34.17 -12.00 -22.27
N SER A 19 33.25 -12.83 -21.77
CA SER A 19 31.97 -12.38 -21.27
C SER A 19 32.18 -11.07 -20.52
N LEU A 20 31.63 -9.97 -21.04
CA LEU A 20 31.54 -8.65 -20.40
C LEU A 20 30.58 -8.75 -19.20
N ALA A 21 30.90 -9.62 -18.26
CA ALA A 21 30.23 -9.75 -16.99
C ALA A 21 30.83 -8.70 -16.06
N VAL A 22 30.37 -7.47 -16.18
CA VAL A 22 30.35 -6.57 -15.03
C VAL A 22 29.47 -7.25 -13.99
N LEU A 23 29.99 -7.46 -12.78
CA LEU A 23 29.18 -8.00 -11.68
C LEU A 23 28.14 -6.94 -11.31
N PRO A 24 26.84 -7.16 -11.57
CA PRO A 24 25.83 -6.23 -11.12
C PRO A 24 25.80 -6.27 -9.59
N ALA A 25 25.80 -5.09 -8.97
CA ALA A 25 25.50 -4.95 -7.56
C ALA A 25 24.02 -4.59 -7.41
N ALA A 26 23.39 -5.06 -6.33
CA ALA A 26 22.09 -4.54 -5.94
C ALA A 26 22.27 -3.06 -5.57
N ALA A 27 21.55 -2.17 -6.26
CA ALA A 27 21.52 -0.74 -5.91
C ALA A 27 20.50 -0.50 -4.78
N ASP A 28 19.44 -1.29 -4.76
CA ASP A 28 18.46 -1.32 -3.68
C ASP A 28 19.12 -1.76 -2.36
N SER A 29 18.68 -1.16 -1.25
CA SER A 29 19.03 -1.59 0.09
C SER A 29 18.58 -3.02 0.35
N ALA A 30 19.43 -3.81 0.99
CA ALA A 30 19.02 -5.10 1.52
C ALA A 30 17.91 -4.94 2.56
N TYR A 31 17.03 -5.94 2.66
CA TYR A 31 16.10 -6.02 3.77
C TYR A 31 16.86 -6.27 5.08
N HIS A 32 16.24 -5.82 6.16
CA HIS A 32 16.75 -5.94 7.51
C HIS A 32 16.34 -7.30 8.12
N LEU A 33 17.20 -7.83 8.99
CA LEU A 33 16.98 -9.09 9.70
C LEU A 33 17.05 -8.94 11.22
N ASP A 34 17.64 -7.86 11.72
CA ASP A 34 17.71 -7.57 13.15
C ASP A 34 16.41 -6.87 13.59
N LEU A 35 15.50 -7.68 14.12
CA LEU A 35 14.18 -7.22 14.53
C LEU A 35 14.27 -6.19 15.68
N GLU A 36 15.17 -6.39 16.64
CA GLU A 36 15.30 -5.52 17.82
C GLU A 36 15.71 -4.12 17.39
N ALA A 37 16.79 -3.99 16.61
CA ALA A 37 17.24 -2.71 16.06
C ALA A 37 16.17 -2.04 15.17
N TYR A 38 15.38 -2.82 14.43
CA TYR A 38 14.28 -2.28 13.63
C TYR A 38 13.15 -1.72 14.50
N GLN A 39 12.79 -2.40 15.60
CA GLN A 39 11.78 -1.93 16.55
C GLN A 39 12.24 -0.71 17.35
N ASP A 40 13.52 -0.65 17.71
CA ASP A 40 14.13 0.50 18.40
C ASP A 40 14.19 1.76 17.53
N GLY A 41 13.91 1.62 16.23
CA GLY A 41 13.83 2.73 15.29
C GLY A 41 15.21 3.20 14.80
N ASP A 42 16.20 2.31 14.74
CA ASP A 42 17.55 2.63 14.25
C ASP A 42 17.54 3.16 12.80
N LEU A 43 16.55 2.76 12.01
CA LEU A 43 16.29 3.26 10.65
C LEU A 43 15.22 4.37 10.59
N GLY A 44 14.75 4.83 11.75
CA GLY A 44 13.66 5.77 11.94
C GLY A 44 12.27 5.13 11.90
N ASP A 45 11.24 5.94 12.16
CA ASP A 45 9.82 5.52 12.20
C ASP A 45 9.26 5.09 10.85
N VAL A 46 9.89 5.55 9.76
CA VAL A 46 9.53 5.23 8.39
C VAL A 46 10.81 4.88 7.65
N PRO A 47 11.32 3.64 7.81
CA PRO A 47 12.55 3.20 7.16
C PRO A 47 12.43 3.28 5.65
N ILE A 48 13.29 4.10 5.02
CA ILE A 48 13.26 4.35 3.58
C ILE A 48 14.65 4.26 2.95
N GLN A 49 14.66 3.84 1.70
CA GLN A 49 15.79 3.96 0.78
C GLN A 49 15.47 4.99 -0.31
N SER A 50 16.52 5.57 -0.88
CA SER A 50 16.47 6.53 -1.99
C SER A 50 17.30 6.00 -3.15
N PHE A 51 16.97 6.43 -4.36
CA PHE A 51 17.60 5.95 -5.59
C PHE A 51 18.42 7.07 -6.26
N HIS A 52 19.42 6.70 -7.05
CA HIS A 52 20.23 7.67 -7.79
C HIS A 52 19.56 8.15 -9.07
N SER A 53 18.78 7.28 -9.72
CA SER A 53 18.12 7.54 -11.01
C SER A 53 16.67 8.05 -10.85
N SER A 54 16.12 8.03 -9.64
CA SER A 54 14.73 8.40 -9.36
C SER A 54 14.59 9.12 -8.03
N GLY A 55 13.67 10.10 -7.96
CA GLY A 55 13.31 10.78 -6.72
C GLY A 55 12.33 10.00 -5.84
N ILE A 56 11.88 8.82 -6.28
CA ILE A 56 10.96 7.95 -5.54
C ILE A 56 11.66 7.41 -4.28
N LYS A 57 10.89 7.21 -3.23
CA LYS A 57 11.36 6.56 -2.00
C LYS A 57 10.69 5.20 -1.85
N ALA A 58 11.46 4.18 -1.49
CA ALA A 58 10.92 2.86 -1.21
C ALA A 58 11.13 2.53 0.28
N PRO A 59 10.28 1.70 0.89
CA PRO A 59 10.56 1.17 2.22
C PRO A 59 11.84 0.35 2.26
N VAL A 60 12.47 0.32 3.44
CA VAL A 60 13.39 -0.73 3.85
C VAL A 60 12.62 -1.67 4.76
N TYR A 61 12.45 -2.91 4.30
CA TYR A 61 11.65 -3.91 5.01
C TYR A 61 12.47 -4.63 6.09
N GLN A 62 11.83 -4.99 7.19
CA GLN A 62 12.30 -6.03 8.11
C GLN A 62 11.65 -7.36 7.71
N VAL A 63 12.45 -8.41 7.57
CA VAL A 63 11.99 -9.77 7.24
C VAL A 63 12.11 -10.64 8.48
N ASN A 64 10.97 -11.02 9.06
CA ASN A 64 10.92 -11.96 10.18
C ASN A 64 10.98 -13.40 9.69
N HIS A 65 10.27 -13.69 8.61
CA HIS A 65 10.24 -14.99 7.95
C HIS A 65 9.90 -14.80 6.47
N TRP A 66 10.56 -15.53 5.58
CA TRP A 66 10.21 -15.50 4.16
C TRP A 66 10.77 -16.72 3.40
N ASP A 67 9.87 -17.53 2.85
CA ASP A 67 10.16 -18.60 1.90
C ASP A 67 9.62 -18.22 0.49
N PRO A 68 10.45 -17.61 -0.37
CA PRO A 68 10.03 -17.19 -1.71
C PRO A 68 9.66 -18.36 -2.62
N THR A 69 9.93 -19.62 -2.24
CA THR A 69 9.56 -20.78 -3.07
C THR A 69 8.10 -21.19 -2.88
N LYS A 70 7.48 -20.80 -1.77
CA LYS A 70 6.12 -21.22 -1.38
C LYS A 70 5.07 -20.11 -1.38
N ILE A 71 5.48 -18.85 -1.55
CA ILE A 71 4.54 -17.76 -1.79
C ILE A 71 3.72 -18.00 -3.08
N ASP A 72 2.58 -17.34 -3.19
CA ASP A 72 1.79 -17.34 -4.43
C ASP A 72 2.57 -16.66 -5.56
N HIS A 73 2.92 -17.44 -6.58
CA HIS A 73 3.60 -17.00 -7.80
C HIS A 73 2.66 -16.60 -8.94
N ASP A 74 1.39 -17.00 -8.88
CA ASP A 74 0.34 -16.59 -9.82
C ASP A 74 -0.06 -15.11 -9.58
N SER A 75 0.16 -14.62 -8.36
CA SER A 75 -0.06 -13.23 -7.93
C SER A 75 1.23 -12.57 -7.44
N PRO A 76 2.20 -12.27 -8.32
CA PRO A 76 3.56 -11.92 -7.94
C PRO A 76 3.76 -10.47 -7.44
N TYR A 77 2.69 -9.67 -7.40
CA TYR A 77 2.76 -8.26 -7.00
C TYR A 77 1.84 -7.96 -5.82
N MET A 78 2.35 -7.19 -4.88
CA MET A 78 1.62 -6.64 -3.75
C MET A 78 1.24 -5.19 -4.02
N PHE A 79 -0.04 -4.89 -3.87
CA PHE A 79 -0.64 -3.57 -4.00
C PHE A 79 -0.93 -3.03 -2.61
N MET A 80 -0.41 -1.85 -2.34
CA MET A 80 -0.54 -1.20 -1.04
C MET A 80 -0.44 0.32 -1.20
N ALA A 81 -0.76 1.04 -0.14
CA ALA A 81 -0.54 2.48 -0.07
C ALA A 81 0.24 2.83 1.20
N GLY A 82 0.81 4.04 1.23
CA GLY A 82 1.50 4.56 2.40
C GLY A 82 2.13 5.91 2.12
N ARG A 83 2.80 6.46 3.12
CA ARG A 83 3.49 7.74 3.01
C ARG A 83 5.00 7.55 3.11
N TYR A 84 5.68 7.76 1.99
CA TYR A 84 7.14 7.77 1.92
C TYR A 84 7.62 9.16 1.48
N GLY A 85 7.41 10.14 2.36
CA GLY A 85 7.47 11.57 2.04
C GLY A 85 6.10 12.13 1.67
N GLN A 86 5.55 11.71 0.53
CA GLN A 86 4.17 11.97 0.12
C GLN A 86 3.36 10.67 0.11
N TRP A 87 2.03 10.81 0.20
CA TRP A 87 1.12 9.68 0.15
C TRP A 87 1.01 9.16 -1.28
N GLY A 88 0.78 7.86 -1.41
CA GLY A 88 0.45 7.27 -2.70
C GLY A 88 0.29 5.76 -2.66
N PRO A 89 -0.32 5.19 -3.71
CA PRO A 89 -0.26 3.76 -3.97
C PRO A 89 1.14 3.34 -4.44
N SER A 90 1.45 2.07 -4.22
CA SER A 90 2.67 1.41 -4.67
C SER A 90 2.42 -0.05 -5.03
N ILE A 91 3.20 -0.54 -5.99
CA ILE A 91 3.30 -1.94 -6.37
C ILE A 91 4.68 -2.43 -5.96
N VAL A 92 4.73 -3.56 -5.26
CA VAL A 92 5.95 -4.20 -4.77
C VAL A 92 5.98 -5.63 -5.30
N SER A 93 7.14 -6.10 -5.74
CA SER A 93 7.32 -7.50 -6.14
C SER A 93 7.36 -8.38 -4.90
N SER A 94 6.53 -9.42 -4.82
CA SER A 94 6.59 -10.37 -3.70
C SER A 94 7.78 -11.33 -3.81
N LYS A 95 8.49 -11.34 -4.94
CA LYS A 95 9.62 -12.25 -5.22
C LYS A 95 10.94 -11.79 -4.61
N ASP A 96 11.11 -10.49 -4.46
CA ASP A 96 12.35 -9.83 -4.03
C ASP A 96 12.10 -8.59 -3.15
N LEU A 97 10.84 -8.28 -2.82
CA LEU A 97 10.40 -7.09 -2.07
C LEU A 97 10.80 -5.77 -2.73
N SER A 98 11.20 -5.78 -4.01
CA SER A 98 11.60 -4.57 -4.69
C SER A 98 10.40 -3.72 -5.05
N LEU A 99 10.59 -2.40 -5.06
CA LEU A 99 9.59 -1.51 -5.64
C LEU A 99 9.43 -1.81 -7.14
N VAL A 100 8.20 -1.78 -7.63
CA VAL A 100 7.86 -1.87 -9.05
C VAL A 100 7.32 -0.54 -9.54
N TRP A 101 6.38 0.02 -8.79
CA TRP A 101 5.76 1.30 -9.11
C TRP A 101 5.40 2.06 -7.84
N ALA A 102 5.50 3.39 -7.87
CA ALA A 102 4.90 4.25 -6.87
C ALA A 102 4.40 5.56 -7.46
N ASP A 103 3.34 6.09 -6.86
CA ASP A 103 2.75 7.39 -7.21
C ASP A 103 2.66 8.31 -5.99
N GLN A 104 3.83 8.75 -5.53
CA GLN A 104 4.03 9.47 -4.26
C GLN A 104 3.94 10.98 -4.48
N HIS A 105 2.77 11.50 -4.83
CA HIS A 105 2.58 12.94 -5.05
C HIS A 105 1.34 13.51 -4.36
N TYR A 106 0.64 12.71 -3.55
CA TYR A 106 -0.58 13.13 -2.88
C TYR A 106 -0.28 13.74 -1.51
N ASP A 107 -0.90 14.89 -1.23
CA ASP A 107 -0.82 15.54 0.09
C ASP A 107 -1.79 14.91 1.09
N GLY A 108 -2.94 14.42 0.60
CA GLY A 108 -3.94 13.69 1.38
C GLY A 108 -3.68 12.18 1.47
N LEU A 109 -4.35 11.52 2.40
CA LEU A 109 -4.28 10.08 2.64
C LEU A 109 -4.47 9.26 1.34
N ALA A 110 -3.68 8.21 1.19
CA ALA A 110 -3.86 7.19 0.15
C ALA A 110 -4.06 5.80 0.79
N GLN A 111 -5.03 5.04 0.31
CA GLN A 111 -5.41 3.71 0.81
C GLN A 111 -6.01 2.83 -0.30
N THR A 112 -6.22 1.55 0.01
CA THR A 112 -7.05 0.64 -0.79
C THR A 112 -6.59 0.51 -2.25
N ALA A 113 -5.33 0.15 -2.46
CA ALA A 113 -4.79 -0.14 -3.78
C ALA A 113 -5.03 -1.61 -4.16
N ARG A 114 -5.70 -1.89 -5.29
CA ARG A 114 -6.02 -3.27 -5.73
C ARG A 114 -6.22 -3.34 -7.25
N THR A 115 -5.96 -4.50 -7.85
CA THR A 115 -6.26 -4.78 -9.26
C THR A 115 -7.63 -5.41 -9.50
N TRP A 116 -8.21 -5.12 -10.67
CA TRP A 116 -9.50 -5.64 -11.13
C TRP A 116 -9.45 -6.04 -12.59
N ASP A 117 -10.21 -7.07 -12.96
CA ASP A 117 -10.63 -7.28 -14.34
C ASP A 117 -11.90 -6.45 -14.59
N PHE A 118 -11.75 -5.37 -15.36
CA PHE A 118 -12.80 -4.39 -15.58
C PHE A 118 -13.08 -4.28 -17.07
N ARG A 119 -14.26 -4.73 -17.52
CA ARG A 119 -14.70 -4.66 -18.93
C ARG A 119 -13.66 -5.23 -19.92
N GLY A 120 -13.06 -6.37 -19.56
CA GLY A 120 -12.10 -7.08 -20.41
C GLY A 120 -10.66 -6.53 -20.38
N ARG A 121 -10.36 -5.56 -19.52
CA ARG A 121 -9.01 -5.03 -19.30
C ARG A 121 -8.62 -5.08 -17.82
N ARG A 122 -7.33 -5.25 -17.55
CA ARG A 122 -6.78 -5.14 -16.19
C ARG A 122 -6.65 -3.65 -15.82
N VAL A 123 -7.13 -3.29 -14.64
CA VAL A 123 -7.02 -1.94 -14.06
C VAL A 123 -6.65 -2.02 -12.59
N MET A 124 -6.19 -0.91 -12.03
CA MET A 124 -5.90 -0.78 -10.60
C MET A 124 -6.74 0.36 -10.02
N THR A 125 -7.41 0.12 -8.90
CA THR A 125 -8.02 1.18 -8.09
C THR A 125 -7.08 1.64 -6.99
N SER A 126 -7.22 2.90 -6.58
CA SER A 126 -6.67 3.42 -5.32
C SER A 126 -7.56 4.54 -4.80
N TYR A 127 -7.71 4.65 -3.49
CA TYR A 127 -8.14 5.89 -2.89
C TYR A 127 -6.91 6.80 -2.70
N ALA A 128 -7.00 8.06 -3.12
CA ALA A 128 -5.98 9.07 -2.84
C ALA A 128 -6.56 10.48 -2.96
N ASP A 129 -6.29 11.30 -1.94
CA ASP A 129 -6.63 12.73 -1.91
C ASP A 129 -8.14 13.00 -2.10
N GLY A 130 -8.98 12.31 -1.32
CA GLY A 130 -10.43 12.52 -1.34
C GLY A 130 -11.18 11.86 -2.50
N HIS A 131 -10.51 11.02 -3.29
CA HIS A 131 -11.07 10.43 -4.50
C HIS A 131 -10.71 8.94 -4.65
N VAL A 132 -11.64 8.17 -5.20
CA VAL A 132 -11.33 6.86 -5.78
C VAL A 132 -10.85 7.07 -7.21
N ARG A 133 -9.69 6.49 -7.54
CA ARG A 133 -8.99 6.62 -8.83
C ARG A 133 -8.85 5.26 -9.46
N VAL A 134 -8.92 5.21 -10.79
CA VAL A 134 -8.69 4.00 -11.58
C VAL A 134 -7.59 4.27 -12.59
N TYR A 135 -6.58 3.41 -12.59
CA TYR A 135 -5.43 3.44 -13.48
C TYR A 135 -5.46 2.22 -14.41
N ASP A 136 -5.07 2.42 -15.66
CA ASP A 136 -4.79 1.29 -16.54
C ASP A 136 -3.34 0.80 -16.43
N GLU A 137 -3.00 -0.22 -17.20
CA GLU A 137 -1.66 -0.82 -17.28
C GLU A 137 -0.56 0.16 -17.73
N SER A 138 -0.92 1.30 -18.34
CA SER A 138 0.03 2.38 -18.64
C SER A 138 0.20 3.40 -17.50
N TYR A 139 -0.44 3.13 -16.36
CA TYR A 139 -0.58 4.02 -15.21
C TYR A 139 -1.30 5.34 -15.54
N LYS A 140 -2.02 5.37 -16.66
CA LYS A 140 -2.89 6.49 -16.97
C LYS A 140 -4.12 6.38 -16.11
N GLN A 141 -4.41 7.44 -15.35
CA GLN A 141 -5.69 7.56 -14.66
C GLN A 141 -6.81 7.70 -15.68
N ILE A 142 -7.69 6.71 -15.74
CA ILE A 142 -8.84 6.65 -16.67
C ILE A 142 -10.15 7.10 -16.01
N TYR A 143 -10.25 7.02 -14.68
CA TYR A 143 -11.39 7.55 -13.94
C TYR A 143 -11.00 8.16 -12.58
N VAL A 144 -11.81 9.13 -12.15
CA VAL A 144 -11.79 9.74 -10.81
C VAL A 144 -13.22 9.92 -10.35
N PHE A 145 -13.52 9.48 -9.14
CA PHE A 145 -14.89 9.40 -8.66
C PHE A 145 -15.13 10.19 -7.38
N ALA A 146 -16.38 10.65 -7.27
CA ALA A 146 -16.99 11.31 -6.13
C ALA A 146 -18.48 10.97 -6.12
N GLY A 147 -19.18 11.32 -5.02
CA GLY A 147 -20.62 11.09 -4.91
C GLY A 147 -21.42 11.72 -6.06
N ARG A 148 -22.52 11.07 -6.43
CA ARG A 148 -23.43 11.48 -7.52
C ARG A 148 -24.85 11.68 -7.00
N GLY A 149 -25.70 12.30 -7.82
CA GLY A 149 -27.10 12.59 -7.46
C GLY A 149 -27.18 13.52 -6.25
N ASP A 150 -28.01 13.16 -5.27
CA ASP A 150 -28.17 13.92 -4.01
C ASP A 150 -26.92 13.88 -3.12
N LEU A 151 -25.98 12.97 -3.40
CA LEU A 151 -24.68 12.89 -2.74
C LEU A 151 -23.57 13.61 -3.53
N SER A 152 -23.94 14.39 -4.54
CA SER A 152 -22.98 15.17 -5.33
C SER A 152 -22.18 16.14 -4.45
N GLY A 153 -20.86 16.12 -4.62
CA GLY A 153 -19.94 16.97 -3.85
C GLY A 153 -19.41 16.35 -2.57
N LEU A 154 -19.90 15.17 -2.17
CA LEU A 154 -19.29 14.37 -1.10
C LEU A 154 -18.07 13.61 -1.63
N THR A 155 -17.03 13.58 -0.81
CA THR A 155 -15.85 12.74 -1.03
C THR A 155 -16.17 11.30 -0.64
N PRO A 156 -15.78 10.30 -1.45
CA PRO A 156 -15.82 8.90 -1.06
C PRO A 156 -15.01 8.68 0.21
N ASP A 157 -15.43 7.72 1.01
CA ASP A 157 -14.68 7.27 2.17
C ASP A 157 -13.41 6.50 1.74
N SER A 158 -12.33 6.62 2.51
CA SER A 158 -11.03 6.02 2.17
C SER A 158 -10.99 4.49 2.26
N HIS A 159 -11.95 3.88 2.94
CA HIS A 159 -11.95 2.45 3.21
C HIS A 159 -12.36 1.60 2.01
N GLU A 160 -13.01 2.15 0.97
CA GLU A 160 -13.45 1.34 -0.18
C GLU A 160 -13.24 1.99 -1.54
N ALA A 161 -12.74 1.18 -2.48
CA ALA A 161 -12.47 1.55 -3.86
C ALA A 161 -12.66 0.31 -4.76
N MET A 162 -13.90 -0.12 -4.93
CA MET A 162 -14.25 -1.39 -5.58
C MET A 162 -14.88 -1.19 -6.97
N LEU A 163 -14.53 -2.06 -7.92
CA LEU A 163 -15.22 -2.21 -9.20
C LEU A 163 -16.07 -3.49 -9.17
N THR A 164 -17.30 -3.41 -9.68
CA THR A 164 -18.22 -4.55 -9.73
C THR A 164 -18.02 -5.34 -11.02
N ALA A 165 -18.43 -6.62 -11.01
CA ALA A 165 -18.38 -7.48 -12.20
C ALA A 165 -19.23 -6.96 -13.36
N ASP A 166 -20.27 -6.17 -13.06
CA ASP A 166 -21.13 -5.49 -14.03
C ASP A 166 -20.44 -4.30 -14.71
N GLY A 167 -19.22 -3.96 -14.29
CA GLY A 167 -18.47 -2.84 -14.84
C GLY A 167 -18.91 -1.48 -14.27
N HIS A 168 -19.38 -1.46 -13.02
CA HIS A 168 -19.68 -0.24 -12.28
C HIS A 168 -18.64 0.02 -11.19
N LEU A 169 -18.70 1.21 -10.60
CA LEU A 169 -17.93 1.56 -9.42
C LEU A 169 -18.82 1.50 -8.18
N LEU A 170 -18.31 0.91 -7.11
CA LEU A 170 -18.92 0.85 -5.79
C LEU A 170 -18.09 1.68 -4.79
N MET A 171 -18.75 2.59 -4.08
CA MET A 171 -18.13 3.46 -3.08
C MET A 171 -18.99 3.62 -1.83
N ILE A 172 -18.35 4.08 -0.76
CA ILE A 172 -18.99 4.46 0.51
C ILE A 172 -18.96 5.99 0.60
N LEU A 173 -20.09 6.60 0.97
CA LEU A 173 -20.24 8.04 1.21
C LEU A 173 -20.95 8.21 2.55
N CYS A 174 -20.52 9.11 3.43
CA CYS A 174 -21.17 9.30 4.73
C CYS A 174 -21.74 10.73 4.86
N PRO A 175 -22.90 11.04 4.23
CA PRO A 175 -23.59 12.31 4.44
C PRO A 175 -23.93 12.53 5.91
N THR A 176 -23.84 13.79 6.36
CA THR A 176 -24.36 14.20 7.66
C THR A 176 -25.88 14.27 7.62
N ARG A 177 -26.55 13.62 8.58
CA ARG A 177 -28.01 13.65 8.73
C ARG A 177 -28.41 14.00 10.15
N ASP A 178 -29.53 14.71 10.27
CA ASP A 178 -30.14 14.99 11.58
C ASP A 178 -30.76 13.70 12.15
N ALA A 179 -30.58 13.45 13.44
CA ALA A 179 -31.08 12.27 14.13
C ALA A 179 -31.40 12.56 15.61
N ASP A 180 -32.38 11.83 16.16
CA ASP A 180 -32.65 11.84 17.59
C ASP A 180 -31.66 10.92 18.31
N LEU A 181 -30.71 11.51 19.06
CA LEU A 181 -29.70 10.77 19.81
C LEU A 181 -30.09 10.55 21.27
N SER A 182 -31.34 10.84 21.67
CA SER A 182 -31.78 10.72 23.06
C SER A 182 -31.63 9.30 23.61
N ALA A 183 -31.80 8.27 22.75
CA ALA A 183 -31.66 6.87 23.11
C ALA A 183 -30.24 6.47 23.56
N VAL A 184 -29.23 7.24 23.13
CA VAL A 184 -27.81 7.04 23.48
C VAL A 184 -27.28 8.14 24.41
N GLY A 185 -28.17 8.90 25.05
CA GLY A 185 -27.80 9.99 25.96
C GLY A 185 -27.40 11.31 25.28
N GLY A 186 -27.59 11.42 23.97
CA GLY A 186 -27.32 12.62 23.19
C GLY A 186 -28.51 13.57 23.04
N PRO A 187 -28.35 14.66 22.26
CA PRO A 187 -29.41 15.63 21.99
C PRO A 187 -30.48 15.05 21.05
N LYS A 188 -31.71 15.57 21.17
CA LYS A 188 -32.84 15.20 20.30
C LYS A 188 -32.68 15.67 18.85
N ASP A 189 -31.92 16.74 18.65
CA ASP A 189 -31.59 17.36 17.36
C ASP A 189 -30.10 17.19 17.04
N GLY A 190 -29.57 16.00 17.32
CA GLY A 190 -28.20 15.62 17.02
C GLY A 190 -27.96 15.36 15.53
N LYS A 191 -26.70 15.08 15.20
CA LYS A 191 -26.28 14.74 13.84
C LYS A 191 -25.43 13.48 13.85
N LEU A 192 -25.58 12.67 12.81
CA LEU A 192 -24.76 11.48 12.60
C LEU A 192 -24.22 11.42 11.17
N ALA A 193 -23.14 10.67 10.99
CA ALA A 193 -22.62 10.29 9.68
C ALA A 193 -23.37 9.03 9.21
N ASP A 194 -24.21 9.16 8.19
CA ASP A 194 -25.01 8.06 7.67
C ASP A 194 -24.33 7.40 6.48
N CYS A 195 -23.38 6.51 6.75
CA CYS A 195 -22.65 5.83 5.69
C CYS A 195 -23.61 5.11 4.73
N THR A 196 -23.42 5.39 3.45
CA THR A 196 -24.33 5.08 2.35
C THR A 196 -23.52 4.45 1.23
N ILE A 197 -23.99 3.31 0.75
CA ILE A 197 -23.42 2.63 -0.41
C ILE A 197 -23.91 3.38 -1.65
N GLN A 198 -23.02 3.65 -2.60
CA GLN A 198 -23.40 4.11 -3.94
C GLN A 198 -22.69 3.28 -5.01
N GLU A 199 -23.47 2.61 -5.87
CA GLU A 199 -22.99 2.01 -7.12
C GLU A 199 -23.31 2.96 -8.28
N VAL A 200 -22.32 3.29 -9.10
CA VAL A 200 -22.47 4.20 -10.24
C VAL A 200 -21.88 3.62 -11.50
N ASP A 201 -22.53 3.87 -12.64
CA ASP A 201 -21.88 3.62 -13.93
C ASP A 201 -20.82 4.70 -14.18
N PRO A 202 -19.56 4.31 -14.43
CA PRO A 202 -18.46 5.26 -14.46
C PRO A 202 -18.42 6.16 -15.72
N ASP A 203 -19.09 5.78 -16.80
CA ASP A 203 -19.10 6.55 -18.05
C ASP A 203 -20.27 7.53 -18.10
N THR A 204 -21.45 7.07 -17.70
CA THR A 204 -22.70 7.84 -17.74
C THR A 204 -22.93 8.64 -16.46
N THR A 205 -22.25 8.27 -15.37
CA THR A 205 -22.43 8.81 -14.01
C THR A 205 -23.81 8.52 -13.40
N GLU A 206 -24.58 7.61 -14.00
CA GLU A 206 -25.87 7.16 -13.47
C GLU A 206 -25.69 6.43 -12.13
N VAL A 207 -26.57 6.73 -11.16
CA VAL A 207 -26.64 6.00 -9.89
C VAL A 207 -27.45 4.73 -10.08
N ILE A 208 -26.78 3.59 -9.99
CA ILE A 208 -27.36 2.25 -10.20
C ILE A 208 -27.97 1.73 -8.89
N PHE A 209 -27.30 1.97 -7.77
CA PHE A 209 -27.76 1.54 -6.46
C PHE A 209 -27.37 2.57 -5.39
N GLU A 210 -28.27 2.78 -4.44
CA GLU A 210 -28.01 3.60 -3.26
C GLU A 210 -28.74 2.99 -2.05
N TRP A 211 -28.02 2.87 -0.93
CA TRP A 211 -28.54 2.30 0.31
C TRP A 211 -27.87 2.93 1.54
N ALA A 212 -28.67 3.60 2.37
CA ALA A 212 -28.22 4.29 3.58
C ALA A 212 -28.37 3.40 4.81
N THR A 213 -27.42 3.51 5.75
CA THR A 213 -27.39 2.69 6.97
C THR A 213 -28.61 2.91 7.86
N THR A 214 -29.08 4.16 7.97
CA THR A 214 -30.28 4.52 8.75
C THR A 214 -31.59 3.91 8.23
N ARG A 215 -31.59 3.26 7.05
CA ARG A 215 -32.73 2.48 6.57
C ARG A 215 -33.03 1.27 7.46
N TYR A 216 -32.02 0.76 8.17
CA TYR A 216 -32.14 -0.47 8.94
C TYR A 216 -31.62 -0.35 10.38
N PHE A 217 -30.54 0.40 10.59
CA PHE A 217 -29.95 0.61 11.91
C PHE A 217 -30.33 1.96 12.50
N ALA A 218 -30.55 1.97 13.82
CA ALA A 218 -30.82 3.15 14.62
C ALA A 218 -29.59 3.51 15.48
N PRO A 219 -29.50 4.74 16.01
CA PRO A 219 -28.42 5.17 16.92
C PRO A 219 -28.10 4.17 18.04
N GLU A 220 -29.11 3.59 18.68
CA GLU A 220 -28.97 2.64 19.79
C GLU A 220 -28.40 1.27 19.39
N ASP A 221 -28.36 0.95 18.08
CA ASP A 221 -27.73 -0.28 17.57
C ASP A 221 -26.19 -0.20 17.62
N SER A 222 -25.61 1.00 17.79
CA SER A 222 -24.16 1.20 17.86
C SER A 222 -23.54 0.58 19.12
N GLU A 223 -22.42 -0.12 18.93
CA GLU A 223 -21.50 -0.55 20.01
C GLU A 223 -20.46 0.53 20.32
N TRP A 224 -20.27 1.49 19.42
CA TRP A 224 -19.50 2.69 19.70
C TRP A 224 -20.34 3.64 20.56
N GLU A 225 -19.74 4.27 21.57
CA GLU A 225 -20.43 5.20 22.46
C GLU A 225 -20.54 6.60 21.85
N TYR A 226 -21.64 7.28 22.13
CA TYR A 226 -21.75 8.72 21.88
C TYR A 226 -21.05 9.49 22.99
N ARG A 227 -20.13 10.40 22.62
CA ARG A 227 -19.28 11.16 23.57
C ARG A 227 -19.40 12.67 23.40
N GLY A 228 -20.47 13.14 22.76
CA GLY A 228 -20.75 14.57 22.59
C GLY A 228 -20.22 15.15 21.28
N GLU A 229 -20.02 14.33 20.26
CA GLU A 229 -19.54 14.73 18.95
C GLU A 229 -20.54 15.62 18.19
N ASP A 230 -20.06 16.61 17.44
CA ASP A 230 -20.91 17.46 16.59
C ASP A 230 -21.61 16.67 15.48
N VAL A 231 -20.93 15.65 14.94
CA VAL A 231 -21.46 14.64 14.03
C VAL A 231 -20.95 13.30 14.50
N TRP A 232 -21.85 12.44 14.97
CA TRP A 232 -21.48 11.14 15.51
C TRP A 232 -21.34 10.09 14.41
N ASP A 233 -20.18 9.46 14.33
CA ASP A 233 -19.95 8.32 13.45
C ASP A 233 -20.46 7.05 14.13
N PHE A 234 -21.77 6.81 14.04
CA PHE A 234 -22.41 5.72 14.78
C PHE A 234 -22.24 4.34 14.13
N CYS A 235 -21.90 4.27 12.84
CA CYS A 235 -21.91 3.01 12.08
C CYS A 235 -20.55 2.62 11.51
N HIS A 236 -19.77 3.58 11.01
CA HIS A 236 -18.44 3.37 10.45
C HIS A 236 -18.36 2.18 9.47
N MET A 237 -19.03 2.33 8.32
CA MET A 237 -18.96 1.35 7.23
C MET A 237 -17.55 1.34 6.64
N ASN A 238 -16.90 0.17 6.57
CA ASN A 238 -15.50 0.07 6.15
C ASN A 238 -15.23 -0.91 5.01
N SER A 239 -16.22 -1.71 4.61
CA SER A 239 -16.16 -2.46 3.36
C SER A 239 -17.54 -2.72 2.81
N VAL A 240 -17.60 -2.79 1.47
CA VAL A 240 -18.78 -3.25 0.76
C VAL A 240 -18.34 -4.08 -0.44
N GLU A 241 -19.03 -5.19 -0.69
CA GLU A 241 -18.81 -6.04 -1.86
C GLU A 241 -20.15 -6.41 -2.51
N LYS A 242 -20.24 -6.23 -3.83
CA LYS A 242 -21.38 -6.75 -4.61
C LYS A 242 -21.13 -8.22 -4.98
N THR A 243 -21.98 -9.10 -4.47
CA THR A 243 -22.01 -10.53 -4.76
C THR A 243 -22.37 -10.81 -6.23
N ARG A 244 -22.12 -12.03 -6.71
CA ARG A 244 -22.49 -12.46 -8.07
C ARG A 244 -23.99 -12.48 -8.29
N GLU A 245 -24.76 -12.71 -7.23
CA GLU A 245 -26.22 -12.69 -7.22
C GLU A 245 -26.78 -11.25 -7.23
N GLY A 246 -25.90 -10.24 -7.12
CA GLY A 246 -26.25 -8.83 -7.13
C GLY A 246 -26.65 -8.25 -5.76
N ASN A 247 -26.50 -9.02 -4.68
CA ASN A 247 -26.65 -8.55 -3.30
C ASN A 247 -25.37 -7.87 -2.81
N TYR A 248 -25.42 -7.19 -1.66
CA TYR A 248 -24.29 -6.44 -1.10
C TYR A 248 -23.92 -6.97 0.28
N LEU A 249 -22.68 -7.46 0.43
CA LEU A 249 -22.07 -7.75 1.71
C LEU A 249 -21.49 -6.45 2.27
N VAL A 250 -21.83 -6.09 3.50
CA VAL A 250 -21.47 -4.79 4.09
C VAL A 250 -20.90 -4.99 5.49
N SER A 251 -19.76 -4.37 5.78
CA SER A 251 -19.10 -4.42 7.09
C SER A 251 -19.19 -3.07 7.81
N TYR A 252 -19.59 -3.13 9.09
CA TYR A 252 -19.68 -1.99 9.98
C TYR A 252 -18.81 -2.18 11.21
N ARG A 253 -17.84 -1.29 11.39
CA ARG A 253 -16.93 -1.30 12.54
C ARG A 253 -17.69 -0.99 13.83
N HIS A 254 -18.45 0.11 13.86
CA HIS A 254 -19.05 0.61 15.10
C HIS A 254 -20.32 -0.14 15.51
N LEU A 255 -20.85 -1.00 14.62
CA LEU A 255 -21.92 -1.92 14.94
C LEU A 255 -21.41 -3.33 15.27
N SER A 256 -20.10 -3.59 15.11
CA SER A 256 -19.51 -4.95 15.18
C SER A 256 -20.30 -5.99 14.39
N THR A 257 -20.71 -5.60 13.16
CA THR A 257 -21.72 -6.34 12.39
C THR A 257 -21.34 -6.43 10.92
N VAL A 258 -21.63 -7.58 10.32
CA VAL A 258 -21.67 -7.77 8.86
C VAL A 258 -23.11 -8.08 8.43
N ILE A 259 -23.58 -7.47 7.34
CA ILE A 259 -24.91 -7.72 6.80
C ILE A 259 -24.86 -8.12 5.33
N MET A 260 -25.92 -8.78 4.87
CA MET A 260 -26.21 -8.95 3.45
C MET A 260 -27.48 -8.17 3.08
N VAL A 261 -27.37 -7.28 2.11
CA VAL A 261 -28.49 -6.47 1.59
C VAL A 261 -28.92 -6.99 0.23
N ASN A 262 -30.22 -7.22 0.05
CA ASN A 262 -30.80 -7.58 -1.24
C ASN A 262 -30.65 -6.43 -2.25
N GLY A 263 -29.96 -6.68 -3.36
CA GLY A 263 -29.69 -5.62 -4.34
C GLY A 263 -30.90 -5.10 -5.11
N LYS A 264 -32.03 -5.82 -5.07
CA LYS A 264 -33.28 -5.44 -5.76
C LYS A 264 -34.30 -4.84 -4.80
N THR A 265 -34.59 -5.52 -3.70
CA THR A 265 -35.62 -5.07 -2.73
C THR A 265 -35.07 -4.05 -1.73
N LYS A 266 -33.74 -3.95 -1.61
CA LYS A 266 -33.03 -3.12 -0.61
C LYS A 266 -33.34 -3.53 0.84
N GLU A 267 -33.86 -4.73 1.04
CA GLU A 267 -34.09 -5.32 2.36
C GLU A 267 -32.83 -6.04 2.86
N VAL A 268 -32.63 -6.05 4.18
CA VAL A 268 -31.56 -6.84 4.79
C VAL A 268 -31.98 -8.31 4.82
N ILE A 269 -31.15 -9.18 4.24
CA ILE A 269 -31.37 -10.63 4.16
C ILE A 269 -30.99 -11.27 5.49
N TRP A 270 -29.81 -10.94 6.01
CA TRP A 270 -29.32 -11.43 7.29
C TRP A 270 -28.35 -10.44 7.94
N VAL A 271 -28.18 -10.58 9.26
CA VAL A 271 -27.30 -9.78 10.12
C VAL A 271 -26.45 -10.71 10.97
N MET A 272 -25.13 -10.60 10.87
CA MET A 272 -24.17 -11.40 11.62
C MET A 272 -23.49 -10.53 12.67
N TRP A 273 -23.65 -10.94 13.93
CA TRP A 273 -23.19 -10.24 15.14
C TRP A 273 -23.82 -8.87 15.41
N GLY A 274 -23.30 -8.16 16.40
CA GLY A 274 -23.88 -6.95 16.99
C GLY A 274 -25.24 -7.16 17.66
N LYS A 275 -25.89 -6.06 18.04
CA LYS A 275 -27.18 -6.08 18.78
C LYS A 275 -28.35 -6.69 18.01
N LYS A 276 -28.24 -6.81 16.69
CA LYS A 276 -29.27 -7.38 15.79
C LYS A 276 -28.89 -8.75 15.22
N ASN A 277 -27.93 -9.45 15.84
CA ASN A 277 -27.46 -10.75 15.40
C ASN A 277 -28.59 -11.75 15.11
N MET A 278 -28.49 -12.48 14.00
CA MET A 278 -29.43 -13.51 13.59
C MET A 278 -28.87 -14.93 13.67
N PHE A 279 -27.58 -15.11 13.97
CA PHE A 279 -26.90 -16.41 13.89
C PHE A 279 -26.47 -16.95 15.26
N GLU A 280 -26.50 -18.26 15.41
CA GLU A 280 -25.88 -19.00 16.51
C GLU A 280 -24.52 -19.56 16.07
N ASP A 281 -23.47 -19.33 16.86
CA ASP A 281 -22.16 -19.90 16.58
C ASP A 281 -22.07 -21.36 17.05
N VAL A 282 -21.86 -22.26 16.08
CA VAL A 282 -21.81 -23.70 16.27
C VAL A 282 -20.40 -24.27 16.06
N SER A 283 -19.36 -23.43 16.09
CA SER A 283 -17.95 -23.83 15.90
C SER A 283 -17.46 -24.87 16.92
N GLY A 284 -18.13 -24.99 18.07
CA GLY A 284 -17.66 -25.81 19.19
C GLY A 284 -16.35 -25.29 19.80
N ASN A 285 -15.71 -26.08 20.66
CA ASN A 285 -14.48 -25.67 21.37
C ASN A 285 -13.18 -25.83 20.55
N SER A 286 -13.24 -26.30 19.29
CA SER A 286 -12.06 -26.66 18.49
C SER A 286 -11.43 -25.49 17.73
N THR A 287 -12.14 -24.38 17.58
CA THR A 287 -11.67 -23.13 16.96
C THR A 287 -12.05 -21.98 17.88
N GLY A 288 -11.34 -20.84 17.84
CA GLY A 288 -11.63 -19.66 18.68
C GLY A 288 -12.97 -18.95 18.41
N GLY A 289 -13.99 -19.67 17.92
CA GLY A 289 -15.31 -19.17 17.54
C GLY A 289 -15.33 -18.33 16.27
N ALA A 290 -16.53 -18.14 15.73
CA ALA A 290 -16.81 -17.22 14.62
C ALA A 290 -17.09 -15.78 15.09
N HIS A 291 -17.11 -15.55 16.40
CA HIS A 291 -17.35 -14.22 16.98
C HIS A 291 -16.26 -13.23 16.57
N PHE A 292 -16.66 -12.03 16.17
CA PHE A 292 -15.76 -10.92 15.85
C PHE A 292 -16.32 -9.61 16.37
N ALA A 293 -15.46 -8.59 16.50
CA ALA A 293 -15.88 -7.24 16.85
C ALA A 293 -15.01 -6.19 16.17
N PHE A 294 -15.59 -5.03 15.86
CA PHE A 294 -14.92 -3.90 15.24
C PHE A 294 -14.14 -4.23 13.94
N GLN A 295 -14.60 -5.27 13.25
CA GLN A 295 -13.93 -5.91 12.13
C GLN A 295 -13.78 -5.02 10.90
N HIS A 296 -12.82 -5.36 10.04
CA HIS A 296 -12.61 -4.72 8.75
C HIS A 296 -12.62 -5.74 7.60
N GLU A 297 -12.92 -5.23 6.40
CA GLU A 297 -12.76 -5.94 5.13
C GLU A 297 -13.50 -7.29 5.08
N ALA A 298 -14.80 -7.29 5.36
CA ALA A 298 -15.62 -8.44 5.03
C ALA A 298 -15.69 -8.62 3.49
N ARG A 299 -15.31 -9.81 3.02
CA ARG A 299 -15.29 -10.21 1.60
C ARG A 299 -15.94 -11.57 1.41
N VAL A 300 -16.56 -11.79 0.26
CA VAL A 300 -17.08 -13.10 -0.11
C VAL A 300 -15.91 -14.01 -0.50
N SER A 301 -15.76 -15.15 0.17
CA SER A 301 -14.76 -16.18 -0.17
C SER A 301 -15.38 -17.44 -0.76
N GLY A 302 -16.71 -17.56 -0.74
CA GLY A 302 -17.49 -18.65 -1.32
C GLY A 302 -18.99 -18.36 -1.21
N LEU A 303 -19.86 -19.25 -1.72
CA LEU A 303 -21.32 -19.04 -1.73
C LEU A 303 -21.87 -18.63 -0.36
N ASN A 304 -21.44 -19.34 0.68
CA ASN A 304 -21.85 -19.11 2.07
C ASN A 304 -20.64 -18.85 2.97
N ARG A 305 -19.57 -18.27 2.42
CA ARG A 305 -18.33 -18.02 3.16
C ARG A 305 -17.86 -16.59 3.02
N ILE A 306 -17.36 -16.04 4.11
CA ILE A 306 -16.75 -14.74 4.15
C ILE A 306 -15.38 -14.79 4.83
N THR A 307 -14.47 -13.93 4.38
CA THR A 307 -13.25 -13.59 5.10
C THR A 307 -13.37 -12.19 5.67
N LEU A 308 -12.75 -11.94 6.82
CA LEU A 308 -12.64 -10.63 7.44
C LEU A 308 -11.41 -10.56 8.34
N PHE A 309 -11.00 -9.34 8.67
CA PHE A 309 -10.04 -9.09 9.73
C PHE A 309 -10.80 -8.72 11.01
N ASP A 310 -10.69 -9.55 12.04
CA ASP A 310 -11.28 -9.33 13.35
C ASP A 310 -10.31 -8.51 14.20
N ASN A 311 -10.64 -7.23 14.40
CA ASN A 311 -9.89 -6.33 15.25
C ASN A 311 -10.04 -6.68 16.73
N HIS A 312 -11.19 -7.27 17.07
CA HIS A 312 -11.56 -7.82 18.37
C HIS A 312 -11.80 -6.77 19.49
N ARG A 313 -10.89 -5.79 19.65
CA ARG A 313 -11.02 -4.68 20.62
C ARG A 313 -10.41 -3.39 20.06
N THR A 314 -10.66 -2.25 20.71
CA THR A 314 -10.32 -0.91 20.18
C THR A 314 -9.43 -0.08 21.12
N ASP A 315 -8.98 -0.64 22.21
CA ASP A 315 -8.23 0.02 23.30
C ASP A 315 -6.71 -0.15 23.18
N GLY A 316 -6.21 -0.75 22.10
CA GLY A 316 -4.78 -0.90 21.89
C GLY A 316 -4.37 -1.17 20.45
N ASN A 317 -3.08 -0.95 20.20
CA ASN A 317 -2.38 -1.32 18.97
C ASN A 317 -0.98 -1.81 19.36
N GLY A 318 -0.44 -2.77 18.63
CA GLY A 318 0.91 -3.28 18.80
C GLY A 318 0.95 -4.76 19.13
N PHE A 319 2.00 -5.20 19.83
CA PHE A 319 2.05 -6.56 20.37
C PHE A 319 1.03 -6.73 21.50
N CYS A 320 0.43 -7.90 21.58
CA CYS A 320 -0.57 -8.25 22.58
C CYS A 320 -0.18 -9.54 23.30
N ASP A 321 -0.60 -9.65 24.56
CA ASP A 321 -0.51 -10.88 25.32
C ASP A 321 -1.81 -11.66 25.11
N ASP A 322 -1.72 -12.90 24.62
CA ASP A 322 -2.89 -13.76 24.33
C ASP A 322 -3.70 -14.13 25.60
N ASP A 323 -3.17 -13.85 26.79
CA ASP A 323 -3.79 -14.09 28.10
C ASP A 323 -4.71 -12.94 28.58
N ASP A 324 -4.78 -11.81 27.87
CA ASP A 324 -5.71 -10.72 28.18
C ASP A 324 -7.18 -11.12 27.92
N ASP A 325 -8.09 -10.63 28.78
CA ASP A 325 -9.55 -10.90 28.83
C ASP A 325 -10.35 -10.56 27.54
N GLY A 326 -9.69 -10.28 26.42
CA GLY A 326 -10.33 -9.94 25.15
C GLY A 326 -9.42 -10.03 23.93
N GLY A 327 -8.43 -10.94 23.91
CA GLY A 327 -7.75 -11.49 22.73
C GLY A 327 -6.97 -10.55 21.79
N CYS A 328 -6.15 -11.16 20.93
CA CYS A 328 -5.43 -10.49 19.83
C CYS A 328 -6.27 -10.39 18.55
N SER A 329 -5.92 -9.48 17.65
CA SER A 329 -6.53 -9.41 16.33
C SER A 329 -6.19 -10.65 15.50
N ARG A 330 -7.06 -11.00 14.55
CA ARG A 330 -6.91 -12.21 13.73
C ARG A 330 -7.52 -12.04 12.35
N GLY A 331 -6.96 -12.75 11.37
CA GLY A 331 -7.69 -13.06 10.15
C GLY A 331 -8.68 -14.18 10.43
N LEU A 332 -9.89 -14.07 9.91
CA LEU A 332 -10.95 -15.04 10.16
C LEU A 332 -11.68 -15.39 8.85
N GLU A 333 -11.96 -16.68 8.67
CA GLU A 333 -12.89 -17.15 7.66
C GLU A 333 -14.07 -17.85 8.32
N ILE A 334 -15.26 -17.48 7.88
CA ILE A 334 -16.52 -17.88 8.46
C ILE A 334 -17.39 -18.51 7.38
N GLU A 335 -18.04 -19.61 7.72
CA GLU A 335 -19.12 -20.19 6.93
C GLU A 335 -20.45 -20.07 7.70
N TYR A 336 -21.54 -19.88 6.97
CA TYR A 336 -22.86 -19.65 7.57
C TYR A 336 -23.97 -20.40 6.82
N ASP A 337 -25.05 -20.69 7.54
CA ASP A 337 -26.29 -21.21 7.00
C ASP A 337 -27.42 -20.27 7.40
N VAL A 338 -28.03 -19.63 6.39
CA VAL A 338 -29.09 -18.62 6.59
C VAL A 338 -30.40 -19.26 7.06
N ASP A 339 -30.70 -20.47 6.59
CA ASP A 339 -31.95 -21.16 6.90
C ASP A 339 -31.89 -21.77 8.32
N ALA A 340 -30.76 -22.40 8.64
CA ALA A 340 -30.49 -22.93 9.98
C ALA A 340 -30.17 -21.84 11.00
N LYS A 341 -29.80 -20.62 10.53
CA LYS A 341 -29.32 -19.51 11.35
C LYS A 341 -28.10 -19.88 12.19
N THR A 342 -27.18 -20.61 11.58
CA THR A 342 -25.94 -21.05 12.24
C THR A 342 -24.72 -20.50 11.51
N VAL A 343 -23.64 -20.28 12.26
CA VAL A 343 -22.37 -19.79 11.75
C VAL A 343 -21.22 -20.57 12.40
N TRP A 344 -20.12 -20.77 11.69
CA TRP A 344 -18.91 -21.39 12.29
C TRP A 344 -17.63 -20.87 11.65
N ALA A 345 -16.56 -20.84 12.45
CA ALA A 345 -15.23 -20.51 11.98
C ALA A 345 -14.67 -21.69 11.18
N VAL A 346 -14.14 -21.40 9.99
CA VAL A 346 -13.49 -22.38 9.11
C VAL A 346 -11.99 -22.30 9.27
N ASN A 347 -11.45 -21.09 9.31
CA ASN A 347 -10.01 -20.83 9.48
C ASN A 347 -9.80 -19.61 10.37
N GLU A 348 -8.70 -19.64 11.12
CA GLU A 348 -8.18 -18.53 11.89
C GLU A 348 -6.69 -18.36 11.56
N TRP A 349 -6.28 -17.12 11.32
CA TRP A 349 -4.88 -16.76 11.10
C TRP A 349 -4.46 -15.75 12.16
N LYS A 350 -3.52 -16.17 13.02
CA LYS A 350 -2.93 -15.32 14.07
C LYS A 350 -1.52 -14.91 13.69
N HIS A 351 -1.12 -13.71 14.11
CA HIS A 351 0.25 -13.27 13.89
C HIS A 351 1.20 -14.04 14.81
N PRO A 352 2.36 -14.52 14.36
CA PRO A 352 3.30 -15.27 15.20
C PRO A 352 3.84 -14.51 16.43
N GLN A 353 3.84 -13.18 16.35
CA GLN A 353 4.24 -12.28 17.45
C GLN A 353 3.05 -11.72 18.25
N SER A 354 1.82 -12.22 18.00
CA SER A 354 0.58 -11.76 18.63
C SER A 354 0.36 -10.25 18.48
N LEU A 355 -0.54 -9.86 17.57
CA LEU A 355 -0.80 -8.44 17.27
C LEU A 355 -2.23 -8.05 17.62
N LEU A 356 -2.36 -6.89 18.24
CA LEU A 356 -3.62 -6.16 18.36
C LEU A 356 -3.59 -4.95 17.43
N SER A 357 -4.66 -4.77 16.68
CA SER A 357 -4.91 -3.59 15.85
C SER A 357 -6.29 -3.05 16.14
N ALA A 358 -6.38 -1.90 16.80
CA ALA A 358 -7.67 -1.26 17.11
C ALA A 358 -8.54 -0.94 15.87
N SER A 359 -7.94 -0.81 14.69
CA SER A 359 -8.65 -0.54 13.45
C SER A 359 -7.91 -1.08 12.24
N ARG A 360 -8.59 -1.05 11.08
CA ARG A 360 -8.06 -1.49 9.79
C ARG A 360 -7.72 -2.99 9.82
N GLY A 361 -7.09 -3.45 8.77
CA GLY A 361 -6.70 -4.84 8.57
C GLY A 361 -7.45 -5.44 7.41
N GLY A 362 -6.94 -6.56 6.94
CA GLY A 362 -7.43 -7.18 5.75
C GLY A 362 -7.03 -8.63 5.58
N VAL A 363 -7.87 -9.39 4.89
CA VAL A 363 -7.63 -10.79 4.55
C VAL A 363 -7.97 -11.00 3.09
N GLN A 364 -7.00 -11.53 2.34
CA GLN A 364 -7.19 -11.95 0.97
C GLN A 364 -6.83 -13.42 0.82
N ARG A 365 -7.78 -14.22 0.32
CA ARG A 365 -7.48 -15.48 -0.37
C ARG A 365 -7.01 -15.19 -1.79
N THR A 366 -5.86 -15.71 -2.17
CA THR A 366 -5.31 -15.57 -3.52
C THR A 366 -5.78 -16.73 -4.42
N PRO A 367 -5.60 -16.65 -5.75
CA PRO A 367 -6.03 -17.71 -6.67
C PRO A 367 -5.42 -19.10 -6.40
N SER A 368 -4.19 -19.16 -5.89
CA SER A 368 -3.52 -20.42 -5.51
C SER A 368 -4.06 -21.04 -4.22
N GLY A 369 -4.88 -20.30 -3.47
CA GLY A 369 -5.42 -20.71 -2.16
C GLY A 369 -4.62 -20.19 -0.97
N ASN A 370 -3.46 -19.55 -1.20
CA ASN A 370 -2.72 -18.84 -0.16
C ASN A 370 -3.56 -17.72 0.45
N VAL A 371 -3.18 -17.28 1.65
CA VAL A 371 -3.86 -16.25 2.42
C VAL A 371 -2.90 -15.16 2.81
N VAL A 372 -3.18 -13.94 2.37
CA VAL A 372 -2.47 -12.73 2.79
C VAL A 372 -3.26 -12.05 3.88
N VAL A 373 -2.62 -11.76 5.01
CA VAL A 373 -3.20 -11.00 6.12
C VAL A 373 -2.42 -9.71 6.29
N ALA A 374 -3.13 -8.59 6.20
CA ALA A 374 -2.60 -7.26 6.47
C ALA A 374 -3.01 -6.86 7.90
N TRP A 375 -2.05 -6.53 8.75
CA TRP A 375 -2.27 -6.35 10.20
C TRP A 375 -2.66 -4.92 10.57
N GLY A 376 -3.50 -4.30 9.75
CA GLY A 376 -4.20 -3.05 10.04
C GLY A 376 -3.31 -1.86 10.31
N GLN A 377 -3.42 -1.31 11.53
CA GLN A 377 -2.57 -0.19 11.96
C GLN A 377 -1.13 -0.61 12.20
N ASN A 378 -0.87 -1.89 12.45
CA ASN A 378 0.50 -2.38 12.51
C ASN A 378 1.09 -2.42 11.08
N PRO A 379 2.35 -1.99 10.89
CA PRO A 379 3.00 -1.97 9.58
C PRO A 379 3.50 -3.36 9.17
N MET A 380 2.67 -4.39 9.35
CA MET A 380 3.05 -5.80 9.18
C MET A 380 2.08 -6.54 8.27
N TYR A 381 2.58 -7.52 7.54
CA TYR A 381 1.75 -8.42 6.75
C TYR A 381 2.38 -9.80 6.63
N THR A 382 1.51 -10.80 6.52
CA THR A 382 1.89 -12.19 6.46
C THR A 382 1.24 -12.90 5.28
N GLU A 383 1.90 -13.92 4.74
CA GLU A 383 1.31 -14.87 3.79
C GLU A 383 1.38 -16.28 4.35
N TYR A 384 0.26 -16.99 4.25
CA TYR A 384 0.13 -18.40 4.59
C TYR A 384 -0.18 -19.20 3.34
N THR A 385 0.33 -20.42 3.25
CA THR A 385 -0.12 -21.39 2.25
C THR A 385 -1.57 -21.80 2.49
N ALA A 386 -2.18 -22.47 1.53
CA ALA A 386 -3.56 -22.95 1.63
C ALA A 386 -3.81 -23.90 2.84
N ASP A 387 -2.79 -24.63 3.28
CA ASP A 387 -2.79 -25.52 4.44
C ASP A 387 -2.34 -24.85 5.76
N GLY A 388 -2.04 -23.56 5.73
CA GLY A 388 -1.77 -22.75 6.92
C GLY A 388 -0.30 -22.59 7.33
N GLU A 389 0.65 -22.99 6.48
CA GLU A 389 2.08 -22.74 6.73
C GLU A 389 2.38 -21.25 6.52
N LEU A 390 2.97 -20.57 7.52
CA LEU A 390 3.49 -19.22 7.36
C LEU A 390 4.69 -19.25 6.40
N VAL A 391 4.64 -18.48 5.32
CA VAL A 391 5.70 -18.39 4.30
C VAL A 391 6.21 -16.97 4.06
N MET A 392 5.55 -15.97 4.64
CA MET A 392 6.01 -14.58 4.62
C MET A 392 5.54 -13.87 5.89
N ASP A 393 6.43 -13.13 6.53
CA ASP A 393 6.19 -12.20 7.65
C ASP A 393 7.14 -11.01 7.51
N ILE A 394 6.56 -9.86 7.14
CA ILE A 394 7.29 -8.67 6.70
C ILE A 394 6.79 -7.43 7.45
N GLN A 395 7.72 -6.57 7.86
CA GLN A 395 7.42 -5.26 8.42
C GLN A 395 7.94 -4.14 7.53
N ARG A 396 7.17 -3.04 7.48
CA ARG A 396 7.50 -1.82 6.73
C ARG A 396 7.67 -0.58 7.61
N GLY A 397 7.72 -0.78 8.92
CA GLY A 397 8.01 0.21 9.96
C GLY A 397 7.98 -0.46 11.35
N PRO A 398 8.49 0.20 12.40
CA PRO A 398 8.40 -0.30 13.76
C PRO A 398 6.94 -0.37 14.25
N VAL A 399 6.63 -1.38 15.06
CA VAL A 399 5.34 -1.54 15.72
C VAL A 399 5.26 -0.57 16.90
N LYS A 400 4.21 0.25 16.94
CA LYS A 400 4.03 1.26 17.99
C LYS A 400 2.79 1.00 18.82
N ALA A 401 2.99 0.97 20.13
CA ALA A 401 1.91 0.96 21.10
C ALA A 401 1.15 2.30 21.04
N SER A 402 -0.15 2.25 20.72
CA SER A 402 -1.00 3.44 20.66
C SER A 402 -2.47 3.06 20.70
N GLU A 403 -3.33 3.94 21.20
CA GLU A 403 -4.78 3.70 21.18
C GLU A 403 -5.39 4.00 19.80
N HIS A 404 -5.08 5.14 19.17
CA HIS A 404 -5.73 5.59 17.92
C HIS A 404 -4.81 6.53 17.10
N GLY A 405 -4.88 6.49 15.76
CA GLY A 405 -4.17 7.45 14.91
C GLY A 405 -4.00 7.07 13.43
N ILE A 406 -3.59 8.07 12.64
CA ILE A 406 -3.07 7.90 11.27
C ILE A 406 -1.55 7.90 11.37
N PHE A 407 -0.94 6.75 11.09
CA PHE A 407 0.51 6.62 10.98
C PHE A 407 0.93 6.75 9.52
N ASP A 408 2.14 7.26 9.30
CA ASP A 408 2.69 7.44 7.95
C ASP A 408 2.81 6.11 7.20
N VAL A 409 3.10 5.02 7.94
CA VAL A 409 3.15 3.67 7.39
C VAL A 409 2.35 2.70 8.25
N ILE A 410 1.43 2.00 7.61
CA ILE A 410 0.59 0.94 8.17
C ILE A 410 0.42 -0.18 7.12
N ALA A 411 -0.11 -1.33 7.52
CA ALA A 411 -0.55 -2.36 6.60
C ALA A 411 -2.08 -2.51 6.65
N TYR A 412 -2.81 -1.47 6.21
CA TYR A 412 -4.28 -1.51 6.21
C TYR A 412 -4.80 -2.70 5.38
N ARG A 413 -4.56 -2.64 4.09
CA ARG A 413 -4.91 -3.67 3.12
C ARG A 413 -3.71 -3.87 2.23
N ILE A 414 -3.41 -5.14 1.97
CA ILE A 414 -2.38 -5.56 1.04
C ILE A 414 -3.01 -6.62 0.17
N TRP A 415 -3.04 -6.34 -1.13
CA TRP A 415 -3.59 -7.26 -2.11
C TRP A 415 -2.46 -7.85 -2.93
N LYS A 416 -2.38 -9.17 -3.04
CA LYS A 416 -1.62 -9.85 -4.08
C LYS A 416 -2.44 -9.95 -5.36
N GLY A 417 -1.79 -9.68 -6.48
CA GLY A 417 -2.40 -9.79 -7.80
C GLY A 417 -1.36 -9.85 -8.92
N ASN A 418 -1.86 -10.02 -10.14
CA ASN A 418 -1.04 -9.96 -11.35
C ASN A 418 -1.19 -8.59 -12.04
N TRP A 419 -0.12 -8.12 -12.70
CA TRP A 419 -0.06 -6.81 -13.35
C TRP A 419 1.03 -6.75 -14.42
N VAL A 420 0.67 -6.23 -15.59
CA VAL A 420 1.63 -5.93 -16.65
C VAL A 420 1.74 -4.42 -16.82
N GLY A 421 2.71 -3.81 -16.15
CA GLY A 421 2.93 -2.38 -16.20
C GLY A 421 3.71 -1.96 -17.45
N LYS A 422 3.10 -1.06 -18.25
CA LYS A 422 3.60 -0.51 -19.51
C LYS A 422 3.58 1.03 -19.46
N PRO A 423 4.40 1.64 -18.59
CA PRO A 423 4.35 3.08 -18.35
C PRO A 423 4.51 3.88 -19.63
N SER A 424 3.78 4.99 -19.74
CA SER A 424 3.84 5.90 -20.90
C SER A 424 5.12 6.77 -20.94
N TRP A 425 6.00 6.61 -19.95
CA TRP A 425 7.29 7.27 -19.84
C TRP A 425 8.43 6.24 -19.96
N GLY A 426 9.62 6.70 -20.35
CA GLY A 426 10.82 5.85 -20.46
C GLY A 426 11.59 5.65 -19.15
N PRO A 427 12.59 4.77 -19.14
CA PRO A 427 13.47 4.56 -17.99
C PRO A 427 14.33 5.81 -17.70
N ASN A 428 14.71 5.97 -16.42
CA ASN A 428 15.62 7.01 -15.95
C ASN A 428 17.05 6.48 -15.85
N ILE A 429 18.03 7.38 -16.00
CA ILE A 429 19.46 7.09 -15.84
C ILE A 429 20.10 8.17 -14.98
N SER A 430 21.09 7.79 -14.17
CA SER A 430 22.05 8.72 -13.60
C SER A 430 23.46 8.15 -13.65
N TYR A 431 24.44 9.03 -13.50
CA TYR A 431 25.86 8.69 -13.49
C TYR A 431 26.52 9.33 -12.28
N VAL A 432 27.37 8.55 -11.60
CA VAL A 432 28.20 9.00 -10.48
C VAL A 432 29.63 8.53 -10.73
N GLY A 433 30.60 9.43 -10.69
CA GLY A 433 32.01 9.08 -10.82
C GLY A 433 32.92 10.27 -10.51
N ASP A 434 34.17 9.95 -10.18
CA ASP A 434 35.21 10.96 -9.94
C ASP A 434 35.75 11.43 -11.29
N GLY A 435 35.72 12.74 -11.55
CA GLY A 435 35.96 13.36 -12.86
C GLY A 435 37.34 13.18 -13.49
N ASP A 436 38.23 12.41 -12.88
CA ASP A 436 39.68 12.43 -13.15
C ASP A 436 40.23 11.03 -13.52
N GLY A 437 39.60 10.33 -14.47
CA GLY A 437 40.22 9.29 -15.31
C GLY A 437 40.72 7.99 -14.64
N GLY A 438 40.63 7.87 -13.33
CA GLY A 438 40.82 6.64 -12.56
C GLY A 438 39.90 6.68 -11.35
N GLY A 439 38.79 5.93 -11.41
CA GLY A 439 37.79 5.94 -10.34
C GLY A 439 36.67 4.94 -10.56
N ASP A 440 35.87 4.74 -9.50
CA ASP A 440 34.67 3.92 -9.47
C ASP A 440 33.52 4.65 -10.19
N HIS A 441 33.31 4.32 -11.46
CA HIS A 441 32.27 4.91 -12.29
C HIS A 441 31.00 4.06 -12.23
N ARG A 442 29.87 4.70 -11.89
CA ARG A 442 28.60 4.02 -11.65
C ARG A 442 27.50 4.62 -12.50
N PHE A 443 26.80 3.78 -13.25
CA PHE A 443 25.53 4.14 -13.90
C PHE A 443 24.39 3.46 -13.18
N TYR A 444 23.33 4.21 -12.91
CA TYR A 444 22.12 3.69 -12.28
C TYR A 444 20.96 3.81 -13.24
N VAL A 445 20.10 2.80 -13.27
CA VAL A 445 18.89 2.78 -14.09
C VAL A 445 17.70 2.26 -13.30
N SER A 446 16.56 2.91 -13.47
CA SER A 446 15.27 2.44 -12.97
C SER A 446 14.16 2.78 -13.96
N TRP A 447 13.04 2.06 -13.86
CA TRP A 447 11.85 2.36 -14.68
C TRP A 447 10.58 2.16 -13.87
N ASN A 448 10.11 3.26 -13.28
CA ASN A 448 8.90 3.27 -12.47
C ASN A 448 7.71 2.70 -13.25
N GLY A 449 7.26 1.50 -12.86
CA GLY A 449 6.11 0.83 -13.42
C GLY A 449 6.37 -0.19 -14.53
N ALA A 450 7.53 -0.24 -15.17
CA ALA A 450 7.75 -1.23 -16.22
C ALA A 450 7.94 -2.61 -15.60
N THR A 451 7.04 -3.58 -15.83
CA THR A 451 7.18 -4.94 -15.29
C THR A 451 7.86 -5.92 -16.24
N GLU A 452 7.89 -5.61 -17.53
CA GLU A 452 8.42 -6.50 -18.57
C GLU A 452 9.94 -6.44 -18.74
N VAL A 453 10.65 -5.56 -18.01
CA VAL A 453 12.11 -5.47 -18.09
C VAL A 453 12.76 -6.69 -17.46
N ALA A 454 13.41 -7.52 -18.28
CA ALA A 454 14.20 -8.65 -17.83
C ALA A 454 15.69 -8.32 -17.76
N ARG A 455 16.21 -7.50 -18.68
CA ARG A 455 17.63 -7.15 -18.76
C ARG A 455 17.84 -5.69 -19.16
N TRP A 456 18.97 -5.16 -18.72
CA TRP A 456 19.50 -3.84 -19.07
C TRP A 456 20.78 -4.00 -19.89
N VAL A 457 20.97 -3.14 -20.89
CA VAL A 457 22.21 -3.07 -21.68
C VAL A 457 22.74 -1.64 -21.65
N LEU A 458 23.95 -1.46 -21.10
CA LEU A 458 24.68 -0.20 -21.10
C LEU A 458 25.44 -0.05 -22.42
N LEU A 459 25.17 1.05 -23.13
CA LEU A 459 25.92 1.52 -24.28
C LEU A 459 26.77 2.72 -23.88
N MET A 460 28.00 2.81 -24.39
CA MET A 460 28.89 3.96 -24.22
C MET A 460 29.57 4.34 -25.53
N SER A 461 29.70 5.65 -25.79
CA SER A 461 30.44 6.20 -26.94
C SER A 461 30.94 7.62 -26.64
N ASP A 462 31.94 8.09 -27.38
CA ASP A 462 32.36 9.49 -27.37
C ASP A 462 31.46 10.38 -28.25
N ASP A 463 30.59 9.79 -29.08
CA ASP A 463 29.52 10.47 -29.82
C ASP A 463 28.14 9.94 -29.39
N ALA A 464 27.32 10.82 -28.83
CA ALA A 464 25.97 10.49 -28.37
C ALA A 464 25.07 9.92 -29.47
N LYS A 465 25.34 10.22 -30.76
CA LYS A 465 24.57 9.71 -31.90
C LYS A 465 24.81 8.23 -32.17
N GLU A 466 25.91 7.66 -31.68
CA GLU A 466 26.25 6.25 -31.90
C GLU A 466 25.70 5.33 -30.80
N LEU A 467 24.98 5.87 -29.82
CA LEU A 467 24.32 5.12 -28.74
C LEU A 467 23.02 4.44 -29.22
N ASP A 468 23.09 3.70 -30.33
CA ASP A 468 21.95 3.03 -30.96
C ASP A 468 22.23 1.63 -31.51
N GLY A 469 23.47 1.16 -31.49
CA GLY A 469 23.86 -0.08 -32.14
C GLY A 469 24.82 -0.95 -31.32
N PRO A 470 25.03 -2.21 -31.76
CA PRO A 470 25.79 -3.21 -31.00
C PRO A 470 27.29 -2.91 -30.91
N GLY A 471 27.81 -2.00 -31.75
CA GLY A 471 29.21 -1.57 -31.70
C GLY A 471 29.59 -0.85 -30.41
N ASN A 472 28.60 -0.29 -29.70
CA ASN A 472 28.80 0.53 -28.51
C ASN A 472 28.26 -0.13 -27.23
N VAL A 473 27.91 -1.42 -27.28
CA VAL A 473 27.50 -2.18 -26.09
C VAL A 473 28.72 -2.40 -25.21
N TYR A 474 28.61 -1.93 -23.97
CA TYR A 474 29.67 -2.04 -22.97
C TYR A 474 29.39 -3.14 -21.96
N ALA A 475 28.19 -3.18 -21.38
CA ALA A 475 27.83 -4.16 -20.36
C ALA A 475 26.34 -4.49 -20.41
N GLN A 476 25.97 -5.61 -19.78
CA GLN A 476 24.58 -5.99 -19.60
C GLN A 476 24.37 -6.54 -18.18
N SER A 477 23.16 -6.38 -17.66
CA SER A 477 22.75 -6.89 -16.35
C SER A 477 21.32 -7.42 -16.42
N PRO A 478 20.96 -8.51 -15.72
CA PRO A 478 19.55 -8.72 -15.40
C PRO A 478 18.99 -7.52 -14.62
N ARG A 479 17.68 -7.31 -14.67
CA ARG A 479 17.03 -6.43 -13.68
C ARG A 479 17.21 -7.05 -12.30
N ASN A 480 17.70 -6.26 -11.36
CA ASN A 480 17.86 -6.64 -9.96
C ASN A 480 17.31 -5.51 -9.10
N GLY A 481 16.16 -5.72 -8.47
CA GLY A 481 15.46 -4.67 -7.72
C GLY A 481 14.73 -3.62 -8.56
N PHE A 482 14.45 -2.47 -7.94
CA PHE A 482 13.90 -1.28 -8.60
C PHE A 482 14.99 -0.53 -9.39
N GLU A 483 16.15 -0.32 -8.78
CA GLU A 483 17.31 0.33 -9.38
C GLU A 483 18.42 -0.70 -9.64
N THR A 484 18.99 -0.68 -10.83
CA THR A 484 20.13 -1.52 -11.21
C THR A 484 21.37 -0.66 -11.39
N GLU A 485 22.49 -1.11 -10.81
CA GLU A 485 23.79 -0.44 -10.89
C GLU A 485 24.73 -1.15 -11.88
N PHE A 486 25.40 -0.36 -12.70
CA PHE A 486 26.55 -0.78 -13.51
C PHE A 486 27.81 -0.10 -12.98
N ARG A 487 28.78 -0.91 -12.51
CA ARG A 487 30.14 -0.45 -12.18
C ARG A 487 31.06 -0.62 -13.38
N VAL A 488 31.75 0.42 -13.80
CA VAL A 488 32.63 0.37 -14.96
C VAL A 488 34.01 0.94 -14.65
N ASP A 489 35.06 0.29 -15.16
CA ASP A 489 36.45 0.72 -14.90
C ASP A 489 36.85 1.91 -15.77
N LYS A 490 36.15 2.10 -16.88
CA LYS A 490 36.40 3.17 -17.86
C LYS A 490 35.09 3.71 -18.37
N VAL A 491 35.03 5.03 -18.49
CA VAL A 491 33.87 5.74 -18.97
C VAL A 491 34.21 6.47 -20.27
N LEU A 492 33.28 6.44 -21.24
CA LEU A 492 33.33 7.31 -22.44
C LEU A 492 32.47 8.55 -22.21
N ARG A 493 32.54 9.53 -23.12
CA ARG A 493 31.85 10.81 -22.93
C ARG A 493 30.35 10.69 -22.68
N TYR A 494 29.70 9.70 -23.28
CA TYR A 494 28.26 9.48 -23.17
C TYR A 494 27.93 8.02 -22.83
N GLY A 495 26.91 7.83 -21.98
CA GLY A 495 26.31 6.54 -21.68
C GLY A 495 24.79 6.55 -21.90
N ARG A 496 24.22 5.40 -22.29
CA ARG A 496 22.78 5.20 -22.44
C ARG A 496 22.43 3.76 -22.10
N ILE A 497 21.26 3.51 -21.52
CA ILE A 497 20.83 2.15 -21.17
C ILE A 497 19.57 1.77 -21.96
N ALA A 498 19.58 0.58 -22.55
CA ALA A 498 18.42 -0.05 -23.17
C ALA A 498 17.79 -1.08 -22.24
N ALA A 499 16.46 -1.13 -22.21
CA ALA A 499 15.66 -2.15 -21.54
C ALA A 499 15.28 -3.25 -22.53
N LEU A 500 15.48 -4.50 -22.13
CA LEU A 500 15.06 -5.68 -22.89
C LEU A 500 14.05 -6.50 -22.09
N ASP A 501 13.09 -7.06 -22.80
CA ASP A 501 12.18 -8.06 -22.24
C ASP A 501 12.81 -9.46 -22.18
N SER A 502 12.04 -10.44 -21.70
CA SER A 502 12.48 -11.83 -21.57
C SER A 502 12.81 -12.52 -22.90
N GLU A 503 12.25 -12.01 -24.02
CA GLU A 503 12.54 -12.46 -25.38
C GLU A 503 13.78 -11.76 -25.98
N GLY A 504 14.35 -10.77 -25.28
CA GLY A 504 15.49 -9.98 -25.74
C GLY A 504 15.12 -8.83 -26.67
N ARG A 505 13.84 -8.49 -26.79
CA ARG A 505 13.38 -7.34 -27.58
C ARG A 505 13.62 -6.05 -26.81
N ILE A 506 14.06 -5.01 -27.49
CA ILE A 506 14.22 -3.69 -26.90
C ILE A 506 12.83 -3.08 -26.68
N ILE A 507 12.48 -2.83 -25.42
CA ILE A 507 11.18 -2.27 -25.04
C ILE A 507 11.27 -0.79 -24.61
N GLY A 508 12.48 -0.28 -24.38
CA GLY A 508 12.70 1.11 -24.04
C GLY A 508 14.18 1.46 -23.94
N SER A 509 14.48 2.75 -23.80
CA SER A 509 15.84 3.21 -23.54
C SER A 509 15.82 4.57 -22.84
N THR A 510 16.87 4.82 -22.07
CA THR A 510 17.05 6.08 -21.35
C THR A 510 17.42 7.20 -22.33
N PRO A 511 17.35 8.48 -21.94
CA PRO A 511 18.21 9.52 -22.51
C PRO A 511 19.69 9.13 -22.38
N ALA A 512 20.57 9.81 -23.12
CA ALA A 512 22.00 9.70 -22.87
C ALA A 512 22.38 10.54 -21.64
N VAL A 513 23.36 10.11 -20.87
CA VAL A 513 24.01 10.91 -19.82
C VAL A 513 25.41 11.27 -20.27
N GLN A 514 25.80 12.53 -20.12
CA GLN A 514 27.16 12.99 -20.35
C GLN A 514 27.97 12.83 -19.06
N THR A 515 29.10 12.13 -19.13
CA THR A 515 29.78 11.58 -17.94
C THR A 515 30.72 12.59 -17.27
N ASP A 516 31.02 13.71 -17.93
CA ASP A 516 31.76 14.83 -17.33
C ASP A 516 30.89 15.72 -16.44
N THR A 517 29.57 15.75 -16.69
CA THR A 517 28.63 16.72 -16.10
C THR A 517 27.43 16.06 -15.44
N GLY A 518 27.19 14.77 -15.67
CA GLY A 518 25.96 14.07 -15.29
C GLY A 518 24.70 14.55 -16.03
N SER A 519 24.86 15.41 -17.05
CA SER A 519 23.73 16.04 -17.74
C SER A 519 23.02 15.08 -18.69
N LEU A 520 21.69 15.14 -18.74
CA LEU A 520 20.88 14.30 -19.62
C LEU A 520 20.68 14.95 -21.00
N ILE A 521 20.86 14.15 -22.04
CA ILE A 521 20.69 14.52 -23.45
C ILE A 521 19.62 13.63 -24.06
N ARG A 522 18.53 14.24 -24.53
CA ARG A 522 17.49 13.53 -25.28
C ARG A 522 17.99 13.26 -26.70
N LEU A 523 17.93 12.01 -27.11
CA LEU A 523 18.27 11.58 -28.47
C LEU A 523 17.00 11.47 -29.31
N SER A 524 17.09 11.84 -30.60
CA SER A 524 15.98 11.74 -31.55
C SER A 524 15.73 10.32 -32.07
N HIS A 525 16.54 9.35 -31.65
CA HIS A 525 16.48 7.96 -32.07
C HIS A 525 16.44 7.02 -30.86
N GLY A 526 15.73 5.90 -31.02
CA GLY A 526 15.82 4.76 -30.10
C GLY A 526 17.12 3.97 -30.28
N VAL A 527 17.31 2.95 -29.44
CA VAL A 527 18.33 1.92 -29.66
C VAL A 527 17.78 0.91 -30.67
N LYS A 528 18.52 0.67 -31.75
CA LYS A 528 18.08 -0.17 -32.88
C LYS A 528 18.47 -1.63 -32.67
N ALA A 529 19.64 -1.89 -32.11
CA ALA A 529 20.15 -3.23 -31.84
C ALA A 529 21.19 -3.22 -30.72
N VAL A 530 21.21 -4.30 -29.92
CA VAL A 530 22.09 -4.48 -28.76
C VAL A 530 22.82 -5.81 -28.75
N THR A 531 22.50 -6.72 -29.67
CA THR A 531 23.25 -7.96 -29.89
C THR A 531 24.28 -7.75 -31.00
N ARG A 532 25.55 -8.00 -30.70
CA ARG A 532 26.59 -8.09 -31.72
C ARG A 532 26.25 -9.29 -32.61
N ALA A 533 26.15 -9.09 -33.92
CA ALA A 533 25.91 -10.16 -34.87
C ALA A 533 27.16 -11.05 -34.96
N GLU A 534 27.37 -11.92 -33.97
CA GLU A 534 28.11 -13.20 -34.01
C GLU A 534 28.28 -13.78 -32.59
N SER A 535 28.04 -15.11 -32.48
CA SER A 535 28.09 -16.05 -31.33
C SER A 535 26.74 -16.34 -30.65
N LEU A 536 26.04 -17.39 -31.09
CA LEU A 536 26.17 -18.83 -30.73
C LEU A 536 25.85 -19.12 -29.26
N SER A 537 24.78 -19.90 -29.08
CA SER A 537 24.23 -20.47 -27.86
C SER A 537 25.31 -20.97 -26.89
N ILE A 538 25.21 -20.52 -25.63
CA ILE A 538 25.79 -21.24 -24.49
C ILE A 538 24.66 -21.45 -23.49
N ASP A 539 24.43 -22.71 -23.16
CA ASP A 539 23.47 -23.19 -22.18
C ASP A 539 23.66 -22.48 -20.82
N SER A 540 22.50 -22.20 -20.23
CA SER A 540 22.30 -21.73 -18.87
C SER A 540 23.08 -22.59 -17.85
N ALA A 541 24.14 -22.03 -17.27
CA ALA A 541 24.64 -22.43 -15.97
C ALA A 541 24.16 -21.40 -14.93
N ILE A 542 23.05 -21.72 -14.28
CA ILE A 542 22.55 -21.04 -13.09
C ILE A 542 23.50 -21.39 -11.93
N PRO A 543 24.12 -20.43 -11.23
CA PRO A 543 24.57 -20.67 -9.87
C PRO A 543 23.33 -20.64 -8.98
N SER A 544 22.93 -21.83 -8.53
CA SER A 544 22.00 -22.02 -7.42
C SER A 544 22.51 -21.24 -6.20
N SER A 545 21.60 -20.51 -5.56
CA SER A 545 21.55 -20.24 -4.11
C SER A 545 22.89 -20.03 -3.38
N ALA A 546 23.10 -18.81 -2.86
CA ALA A 546 23.90 -18.65 -1.65
C ALA A 546 23.22 -19.44 -0.51
N ALA A 547 23.74 -20.64 -0.23
CA ALA A 547 23.38 -21.38 0.96
C ALA A 547 23.91 -20.62 2.17
N VAL A 548 23.00 -20.01 2.94
CA VAL A 548 23.31 -19.51 4.27
C VAL A 548 23.33 -20.71 5.20
N SER A 549 24.51 -21.04 5.72
CA SER A 549 24.69 -22.06 6.75
C SER A 549 24.13 -21.54 8.08
N VAL A 550 23.02 -22.11 8.53
CA VAL A 550 22.53 -21.98 9.90
C VAL A 550 23.36 -22.90 10.80
N PRO A 551 23.89 -22.45 11.96
CA PRO A 551 24.55 -23.34 12.90
C PRO A 551 23.51 -24.28 13.53
N THR A 552 23.59 -25.56 13.20
CA THR A 552 22.92 -26.62 13.94
C THR A 552 23.63 -26.78 15.29
N GLY A 553 22.96 -26.43 16.39
CA GLY A 553 23.39 -26.82 17.72
C GLY A 553 23.31 -28.33 17.87
N GLU A 554 24.45 -28.97 18.11
CA GLU A 554 24.53 -30.39 18.40
C GLU A 554 23.84 -30.70 19.75
N SER A 555 22.87 -31.59 19.69
CA SER A 555 22.40 -32.35 20.85
C SER A 555 23.52 -33.29 21.30
N SER A 556 24.01 -33.13 22.52
CA SER A 556 24.70 -34.20 23.24
C SER A 556 23.74 -34.79 24.26
N THR A 557 23.41 -36.06 24.03
CA THR A 557 22.90 -36.96 25.06
C THR A 557 24.11 -37.69 25.60
N ASP A 558 24.32 -37.66 26.92
CA ASP A 558 24.73 -38.88 27.61
C ASP A 558 24.35 -38.86 29.09
N SER A 559 23.99 -40.05 29.52
CA SER A 559 23.43 -40.48 30.80
C SER A 559 24.46 -40.57 31.94
N ASP A 560 24.01 -40.34 33.17
CA ASP A 560 23.77 -41.39 34.18
C ASP A 560 24.11 -40.97 35.63
N ALA A 561 23.29 -41.51 36.54
CA ALA A 561 23.50 -41.83 37.95
C ALA A 561 23.56 -40.73 39.04
N GLY A 562 22.48 -40.70 39.84
CA GLY A 562 22.60 -41.14 41.24
C GLY A 562 22.01 -40.26 42.37
N HIS A 563 21.15 -40.89 43.19
CA HIS A 563 20.74 -40.56 44.58
C HIS A 563 19.70 -39.41 44.77
N VAL A 564 18.43 -39.67 45.15
CA VAL A 564 17.87 -40.05 46.48
C VAL A 564 18.38 -39.07 47.57
N ILE A 565 17.56 -38.20 48.18
CA ILE A 565 16.70 -38.33 49.40
C ILE A 565 15.90 -37.00 49.46
N ASP A 566 14.56 -36.98 49.41
CA ASP A 566 13.57 -37.01 50.50
C ASP A 566 13.36 -35.72 51.34
N GLU A 567 12.06 -35.43 51.49
CA GLU A 567 11.32 -34.82 52.60
C GLU A 567 11.44 -33.35 53.07
N SER A 568 10.24 -32.76 53.19
CA SER A 568 9.78 -31.76 54.19
C SER A 568 10.31 -30.32 54.05
N GLY A 569 9.56 -29.26 54.34
CA GLY A 569 8.28 -29.07 55.01
C GLY A 569 8.29 -27.67 55.64
N ALA A 570 7.15 -26.97 55.58
CA ALA A 570 6.65 -25.93 56.51
C ALA A 570 7.54 -24.70 56.87
N SER A 571 6.99 -23.49 56.67
CA SER A 571 6.64 -22.48 57.72
C SER A 571 7.83 -21.77 58.39
N GLU A 572 7.79 -20.54 58.90
CA GLU A 572 6.80 -19.49 59.12
C GLU A 572 7.62 -18.23 59.49
N SER A 573 6.89 -17.13 59.70
CA SER A 573 7.19 -15.97 60.56
C SER A 573 8.24 -14.93 60.14
N ASP A 574 7.71 -13.78 59.72
CA ASP A 574 7.66 -12.51 60.47
C ASP A 574 8.91 -12.06 61.26
N ASP A 575 9.35 -10.82 60.97
CA ASP A 575 9.36 -9.79 62.02
C ASP A 575 9.30 -8.37 61.46
N GLU A 576 8.35 -7.61 62.00
CA GLU A 576 7.99 -6.24 61.71
C GLU A 576 8.65 -5.30 62.74
N ALA A 577 9.02 -4.08 62.32
CA ALA A 577 9.26 -2.98 63.27
C ALA A 577 8.93 -1.60 62.68
N VAL A 578 7.62 -1.32 62.61
CA VAL A 578 6.90 -0.21 63.27
C VAL A 578 7.64 1.13 63.50
N ARG A 579 7.05 2.26 63.04
CA ARG A 579 6.45 3.34 63.89
C ARG A 579 5.92 4.57 63.10
N HIS A 580 4.59 4.78 63.23
CA HIS A 580 3.78 6.01 63.46
C HIS A 580 4.02 7.28 62.59
N SER A 581 3.03 8.08 62.14
CA SER A 581 1.61 8.28 62.51
C SER A 581 0.92 9.29 61.53
N LEU A 582 -0.38 9.07 61.24
CA LEU A 582 -1.40 9.90 60.55
C LEU A 582 -1.84 11.16 61.38
N PRO A 583 -2.82 12.07 61.02
CA PRO A 583 -3.80 12.08 59.88
C PRO A 583 -4.21 13.47 59.23
N ILE A 584 -5.01 13.39 58.15
CA ILE A 584 -6.24 14.19 57.76
C ILE A 584 -6.21 15.54 56.98
N LEU A 585 -6.94 15.51 55.86
CA LEU A 585 -7.73 16.50 55.05
C LEU A 585 -7.10 17.71 54.32
N GLY A 586 -7.46 17.85 53.03
CA GLY A 586 -7.46 19.14 52.32
C GLY A 586 -7.64 19.07 50.80
N ALA A 587 -8.85 18.78 50.31
CA ALA A 587 -9.23 19.04 48.92
C ALA A 587 -9.43 20.56 48.72
N LEU A 588 -8.64 21.17 47.84
CA LEU A 588 -8.93 22.37 47.02
C LEU A 588 -7.62 22.82 46.34
N VAL A 589 -7.74 23.35 45.11
CA VAL A 589 -6.67 23.81 44.19
C VAL A 589 -6.18 22.77 43.17
N ALA A 590 -7.08 22.37 42.27
CA ALA A 590 -6.71 21.79 40.96
C ALA A 590 -7.55 22.41 39.81
N GLY A 591 -7.87 23.70 39.91
CA GLY A 591 -8.78 24.40 38.98
C GLY A 591 -8.22 25.61 38.25
N ALA A 592 -6.92 25.92 38.34
CA ALA A 592 -6.39 27.20 37.82
C ALA A 592 -5.19 27.10 36.86
N ILE A 593 -4.65 25.90 36.57
CA ILE A 593 -3.47 25.78 35.69
C ILE A 593 -3.82 25.27 34.28
N ALA A 594 -4.97 24.61 34.08
CA ALA A 594 -5.38 24.11 32.77
C ALA A 594 -5.94 25.19 31.82
N GLY A 595 -6.35 26.36 32.32
CA GLY A 595 -6.94 27.43 31.50
C GLY A 595 -5.93 28.34 30.77
N ALA A 596 -4.69 28.43 31.26
CA ALA A 596 -3.70 29.38 30.71
C ALA A 596 -2.91 28.80 29.51
N VAL A 597 -2.79 27.48 29.43
CA VAL A 597 -2.01 26.80 28.36
C VAL A 597 -2.80 26.77 27.04
N THR A 598 -4.13 26.64 27.11
CA THR A 598 -5.01 26.54 25.93
C THR A 598 -5.16 27.88 25.19
N VAL A 599 -5.15 29.01 25.90
CA VAL A 599 -5.28 30.36 25.31
C VAL A 599 -3.99 30.81 24.62
N LEU A 600 -2.82 30.40 25.11
CA LEU A 600 -1.53 30.70 24.48
C LEU A 600 -1.28 29.84 23.23
N GLY A 601 -1.77 28.59 23.19
CA GLY A 601 -1.73 27.73 22.01
C GLY A 601 -2.55 28.28 20.83
N LEU A 602 -3.77 28.78 21.09
CA LEU A 602 -4.65 29.35 20.07
C LEU A 602 -4.12 30.66 19.46
N LEU A 603 -3.44 31.50 20.25
CA LEU A 603 -2.81 32.73 19.75
C LEU A 603 -1.54 32.46 18.92
N GLY A 604 -0.81 31.39 19.22
CA GLY A 604 0.33 30.91 18.42
C GLY A 604 -0.08 30.45 17.01
N ILE A 605 -1.18 29.69 16.91
CA ILE A 605 -1.72 29.17 15.64
C ILE A 605 -2.24 30.29 14.73
N LEU A 606 -2.87 31.33 15.29
CA LEU A 606 -3.36 32.48 14.52
C LEU A 606 -2.23 33.39 14.00
N ARG A 607 -1.12 33.53 14.76
CA ARG A 607 0.07 34.26 14.29
C ARG A 607 0.82 33.51 13.19
N TRP A 608 0.90 32.18 13.30
CA TRP A 608 1.51 31.32 12.29
C TRP A 608 0.73 31.32 10.96
N ARG A 609 -0.60 31.24 11.00
CA ARG A 609 -1.46 31.33 9.79
C ARG A 609 -1.36 32.68 9.07
N ARG A 610 -1.14 33.80 9.78
CA ARG A 610 -0.91 35.12 9.15
C ARG A 610 0.49 35.26 8.55
N GLY A 611 1.50 34.57 9.08
CA GLY A 611 2.86 34.53 8.51
C GLY A 611 2.94 33.75 7.19
N ASN A 612 2.23 32.63 7.08
CA ASN A 612 2.27 31.78 5.88
C ASN A 612 1.52 32.36 4.68
N ARG A 613 0.43 33.14 4.87
CA ARG A 613 -0.26 33.83 3.77
C ARG A 613 0.62 34.86 3.04
N LYS A 614 1.62 35.45 3.70
CA LYS A 614 2.57 36.38 3.05
C LYS A 614 3.72 35.67 2.33
N LYS A 615 4.08 34.44 2.72
CA LYS A 615 5.09 33.62 2.03
C LYS A 615 4.55 32.90 0.80
N GLN A 616 3.24 32.60 0.78
CA GLN A 616 2.58 31.90 -0.34
C GLN A 616 2.41 32.78 -1.59
N ALA A 617 2.29 34.11 -1.43
CA ALA A 617 2.24 35.05 -2.56
C ALA A 617 3.60 35.28 -3.26
N GLY A 618 4.72 34.92 -2.60
CA GLY A 618 6.06 35.06 -3.18
C GLY A 618 6.55 33.82 -3.94
N ARG A 619 6.05 32.61 -3.61
CA ARG A 619 6.53 31.33 -4.18
C ARG A 619 5.80 30.89 -5.45
N THR A 620 4.69 31.52 -5.83
CA THR A 620 3.97 31.22 -7.07
C THR A 620 4.71 31.64 -8.35
N ASN A 621 5.73 32.50 -8.25
CA ASN A 621 6.52 32.93 -9.41
C ASN A 621 7.80 32.09 -9.64
N GLU A 622 8.27 31.30 -8.67
CA GLU A 622 9.51 30.49 -8.83
C GLU A 622 9.25 29.01 -9.20
N SER A 623 8.02 28.50 -9.02
CA SER A 623 7.70 27.08 -9.30
C SER A 623 7.39 26.76 -10.76
N LYS A 624 7.21 27.77 -11.62
CA LYS A 624 6.93 27.58 -13.06
C LYS A 624 8.18 27.27 -13.92
N ALA A 625 9.38 27.31 -13.36
CA ALA A 625 10.62 27.05 -14.10
C ALA A 625 11.22 25.63 -13.89
N ALA A 626 10.62 24.78 -13.05
CA ALA A 626 11.20 23.48 -12.67
C ALA A 626 10.56 22.25 -13.37
N TYR A 627 9.54 22.44 -14.21
CA TYR A 627 8.89 21.36 -14.96
C TYR A 627 8.90 21.72 -16.43
N GLY A 628 9.87 21.18 -17.17
CA GLY A 628 10.13 21.44 -18.59
C GLY A 628 8.99 20.98 -19.52
N LEU A 629 7.90 21.74 -19.53
CA LEU A 629 6.94 21.82 -20.62
C LEU A 629 7.19 23.15 -21.32
N LEU A 630 7.89 23.09 -22.45
CA LEU A 630 8.07 24.25 -23.33
C LEU A 630 6.74 24.52 -24.04
N GLU A 631 6.18 25.69 -23.77
CA GLU A 631 5.15 26.34 -24.57
C GLU A 631 5.70 26.57 -25.99
N THR A 632 4.95 26.13 -27.00
CA THR A 632 5.14 26.54 -28.38
C THR A 632 4.26 27.77 -28.63
N ASP A 633 4.88 28.94 -28.70
CA ASP A 633 4.23 30.16 -29.20
C ASP A 633 4.21 30.19 -30.73
N GLY A 634 3.08 30.63 -31.27
CA GLY A 634 3.03 31.40 -32.52
C GLY A 634 2.13 30.84 -33.63
N ALA A 635 0.85 31.25 -33.62
CA ALA A 635 0.19 31.80 -34.81
C ALA A 635 -1.11 32.53 -34.38
N GLU A 636 -1.18 33.80 -34.79
CA GLU A 636 -2.27 34.76 -34.66
C GLU A 636 -3.57 34.28 -35.33
N ASP A 637 -4.73 34.63 -34.76
CA ASP A 637 -5.72 35.47 -35.44
C ASP A 637 -6.93 35.77 -34.53
N ASP A 638 -7.45 36.98 -34.71
CA ASP A 638 -8.47 37.72 -33.97
C ASP A 638 -9.85 37.02 -33.87
N ASP A 639 -10.60 37.23 -32.78
CA ASP A 639 -11.82 38.08 -32.79
C ASP A 639 -12.51 38.15 -31.41
N GLU A 640 -13.21 39.25 -31.21
CA GLU A 640 -13.84 39.82 -30.02
C GLU A 640 -14.88 38.93 -29.29
N SER A 641 -14.98 39.07 -27.96
CA SER A 641 -16.05 39.88 -27.32
C SER A 641 -16.42 39.45 -25.87
N VAL A 642 -16.12 40.37 -24.94
CA VAL A 642 -17.02 40.94 -23.91
C VAL A 642 -17.74 40.00 -22.93
N LEU A 643 -17.21 39.97 -21.69
CA LEU A 643 -17.96 39.76 -20.43
C LEU A 643 -18.95 40.91 -20.17
N PRO A 644 -19.97 40.72 -19.29
CA PRO A 644 -19.78 41.38 -18.00
C PRO A 644 -20.26 40.60 -16.76
N ARG A 645 -19.67 41.06 -15.65
CA ARG A 645 -19.83 40.68 -14.24
C ARG A 645 -21.14 41.20 -13.61
N THR A 646 -21.59 40.44 -12.61
CA THR A 646 -22.20 40.84 -11.31
C THR A 646 -23.48 41.71 -11.29
N ASN A 647 -24.54 41.28 -10.61
CA ASN A 647 -24.75 41.61 -9.18
C ASN A 647 -25.97 40.91 -8.53
N SER A 648 -25.99 41.03 -7.21
CA SER A 648 -26.79 40.42 -6.17
C SER A 648 -28.22 40.97 -5.96
N ASN A 649 -29.00 40.18 -5.21
CA ASN A 649 -30.19 40.50 -4.40
C ASN A 649 -31.55 40.67 -5.09
N GLY A 650 -32.54 39.90 -4.59
CA GLY A 650 -33.96 40.32 -4.61
C GLY A 650 -34.96 39.19 -4.78
N LYS A 651 -35.60 38.78 -3.68
CA LYS A 651 -36.70 37.81 -3.59
C LYS A 651 -38.01 38.27 -4.29
N TYR A 652 -38.83 37.26 -4.64
CA TYR A 652 -40.28 37.24 -4.97
C TYR A 652 -40.70 37.99 -6.26
N ALA A 653 -41.58 37.51 -7.14
CA ALA A 653 -42.65 36.51 -7.05
C ALA A 653 -42.93 35.88 -8.44
N GLY A 654 -43.53 34.67 -8.49
CA GLY A 654 -44.29 34.22 -9.67
C GLY A 654 -45.57 35.07 -9.86
N PRO A 655 -46.35 34.92 -10.95
CA PRO A 655 -46.74 33.61 -11.50
C PRO A 655 -46.79 33.51 -13.05
N ASP A 656 -47.13 32.30 -13.49
CA ASP A 656 -47.84 31.89 -14.70
C ASP A 656 -47.23 32.12 -16.10
N GLU A 657 -46.83 30.99 -16.68
CA GLU A 657 -47.54 30.33 -17.79
C GLU A 657 -48.03 31.23 -18.96
N ALA A 658 -47.33 31.18 -20.10
CA ALA A 658 -47.88 30.74 -21.40
C ALA A 658 -47.05 31.20 -22.62
N GLU A 659 -46.82 30.23 -23.50
CA GLU A 659 -46.77 30.33 -24.97
C GLU A 659 -45.54 30.92 -25.72
N ARG A 660 -44.78 29.98 -26.29
CA ARG A 660 -44.52 29.83 -27.74
C ARG A 660 -44.39 31.12 -28.57
N LYS A 661 -43.14 31.40 -28.99
CA LYS A 661 -42.72 31.32 -30.39
C LYS A 661 -41.21 31.19 -30.51
#